data_AF-A0A7M7HLI3-F1
#
_entry.id   AF-A0A7M7HLI3-F1
#
_cell.length_a   1.000
_cell.length_b   1.000
_cell.length_c   1.000
_cell.angle_alpha   90.00
_cell.angle_beta   90.00
_cell.angle_gamma   90.00
#
_symmetry.space_group_name_H-M   'P 1'
#
loop_
_entity.id
_entity.type
_entity.pdbx_description
1 polymer ?
#
loop_
_entity_poly.entity_id
_entity_poly.type
_entity_poly.pdbx_seq_one_letter_code
_entity_poly.pdbx_strand_id
1 'polypeptide(L)'
;MADSDSPQEGAKGSGPSVRRKQTEKPSSVAPKGTEKPKSAQNGSRRGKKSTKAARSEQRAALRAAKKKGKEREEQGDGDIDVYMADLVLDDSPPPRPTGTGLVYDDRFKEHYCPIGSEHGKSECPERLAACMEKLQAGGLVDRCTRVSARPASDEEILSLHSQEYLDTLKRSGTLSPDELKELAQSYDSVFLCNESFEIARLAVGGLLELTEKVVKGELRNGFAFIRPCGHHSQRDIANGYSLVNNIALTAKIARTKLNVERILIVDWDVHHGQGIQYLTQDDPSIMYFSMHRYENTSFWPHLEASNYDHIGEGAGKGYNVNVPWNKIGMGDAEYLTVFQQLLLPLAYEFNPQLVLVSAGFDAAEGDPKGEMCISPDGFAHMTHHLMGLAQGKVVLGLEGGYSLEALGKSAAMCTKTLLGDLPNPLSQIKHVSDNALETIHNVTKALKPYWKCFQCDVNIACKEEPIQSEDVSSTTPDVPPPPWDDAAGKAGVGEVTGRLLKELMLSSPPNRTGFVYDERMKLHRTFDHPERPERIARIYSKHQEHGLIDRCIKLETREATAEELETCHLADMIGDIKETSKHTARELIDIQDKFNSTRYSRDIYVHPDTYLSASVAAGCTLNLVDAVLSNQVLNAVGIVRPPGHHADSKLASGFCFFNNVAIASKYAQNKYGVKRVLIVDWDVHHGNGTQRLFESDPSVLYISLHRHENGMYFPMGPEGAVDQVGKGDGQGYNVNIGWNTGNKGLMGDAEYLAAFHHIIMPLAYQFNPELVFISAGFDAAKGDPLGNCLVSPEGYGHMTHMLSSIAGGRVITVLEGGYNLNSIAVSMAMCTRIMLGDPCPDLSPGIPSSCGMQAIYDAAKAHEKFWSSMKDQVGFLETMIFKEDESSTEDNDTIQTDSTSSSNAAPRDAVTSEPSVPERVDEVSSTKAEASSAAGDGDGEDGLKDILEGMSGMNLQQPREASVTTGGAGAGAKEDAVQTQDDVPEDEALGACGVSGETTTPGAEDQLFGSLQETFGPQVEMHAVIPQPWCPHLDSDVGPLPSTGLDVSLPCKDCGDTRENWVCLHCYQVYCGRYVNEHMLMHGLESSHLMVLSYADLSAWCYGCDAYIHNEILIPAKRAAHLSKFGTPGV
;
A
#
# COMPACT_ATOMS: atom_id res chain seq x y z
N MET A 1 16.23 57.01 18.25
CA MET A 1 16.10 58.38 18.78
C MET A 1 16.09 59.32 17.60
N ALA A 2 15.09 60.22 17.49
CA ALA A 2 14.91 61.27 16.47
C ALA A 2 14.95 60.80 14.99
N ASP A 3 13.92 60.92 14.16
CA ASP A 3 12.94 62.00 13.88
C ASP A 3 13.42 63.12 12.94
N SER A 4 12.44 63.63 12.19
CA SER A 4 12.28 64.97 11.60
C SER A 4 12.72 65.26 10.13
N ASP A 5 11.69 65.72 9.40
CA ASP A 5 11.63 66.90 8.51
C ASP A 5 12.03 66.86 7.02
N SER A 6 10.97 66.81 6.19
CA SER A 6 10.82 67.54 4.91
C SER A 6 10.84 69.07 5.13
N PRO A 7 10.95 69.92 4.09
CA PRO A 7 9.74 70.69 3.70
C PRO A 7 9.63 71.23 2.25
N GLN A 8 8.42 71.72 1.90
CA GLN A 8 8.07 72.77 0.90
C GLN A 8 8.29 72.52 -0.62
N GLU A 9 7.71 73.33 -1.53
CA GLU A 9 6.29 73.71 -1.79
C GLU A 9 6.20 74.71 -2.99
N GLY A 10 5.09 74.70 -3.73
CA GLY A 10 4.61 75.84 -4.54
C GLY A 10 4.94 75.87 -6.06
N ALA A 11 4.18 76.56 -6.93
CA ALA A 11 2.86 77.17 -6.74
C ALA A 11 2.08 77.49 -8.07
N LYS A 12 0.77 77.19 -8.07
CA LYS A 12 -0.41 77.86 -8.69
C LYS A 12 -0.34 78.62 -10.05
N GLY A 13 -1.31 78.35 -10.93
CA GLY A 13 -1.81 79.26 -12.00
C GLY A 13 -2.68 78.57 -13.08
N SER A 14 -4.01 78.42 -12.89
CA SER A 14 -5.11 79.33 -13.36
C SER A 14 -5.42 79.35 -14.87
N GLY A 15 -6.63 78.91 -15.27
CA GLY A 15 -7.20 79.02 -16.65
C GLY A 15 -7.89 80.36 -16.95
N PRO A 16 -8.95 80.47 -17.81
CA PRO A 16 -9.81 79.41 -18.40
C PRO A 16 -10.32 79.63 -19.87
N SER A 17 -11.28 78.79 -20.33
CA SER A 17 -12.51 79.16 -21.11
C SER A 17 -12.67 78.89 -22.65
N VAL A 18 -13.45 77.83 -22.98
CA VAL A 18 -14.72 77.86 -23.79
C VAL A 18 -14.79 77.81 -25.37
N ARG A 19 -15.68 76.91 -25.86
CA ARG A 19 -16.60 76.92 -27.06
C ARG A 19 -16.38 76.08 -28.35
N ARG A 20 -17.10 74.95 -28.42
CA ARG A 20 -18.00 74.39 -29.49
C ARG A 20 -17.86 74.81 -30.99
N LYS A 21 -17.78 73.79 -31.86
CA LYS A 21 -18.73 73.33 -32.94
C LYS A 21 -18.15 72.01 -33.52
N GLN A 22 -18.84 70.92 -33.85
CA GLN A 22 -20.19 70.54 -34.34
C GLN A 22 -20.29 70.42 -35.88
N THR A 23 -20.87 69.26 -36.30
CA THR A 23 -21.11 68.72 -37.67
C THR A 23 -19.85 68.21 -38.42
N GLU A 24 -19.90 67.31 -39.43
CA GLU A 24 -21.03 66.68 -40.16
C GLU A 24 -20.68 65.27 -40.75
N LYS A 25 -21.53 64.71 -41.62
CA LYS A 25 -21.38 63.51 -42.50
C LYS A 25 -22.12 63.85 -43.82
N PRO A 26 -21.73 63.38 -45.04
CA PRO A 26 -22.24 62.07 -45.51
C PRO A 26 -21.51 61.32 -46.68
N SER A 27 -21.86 60.04 -46.81
CA SER A 27 -22.11 59.23 -48.04
C SER A 27 -21.25 59.27 -49.34
N SER A 28 -20.72 58.08 -49.67
CA SER A 28 -20.99 57.26 -50.89
C SER A 28 -20.28 57.48 -52.25
N VAL A 29 -20.43 56.44 -53.11
CA VAL A 29 -20.13 56.28 -54.55
C VAL A 29 -18.78 55.59 -54.93
N ALA A 30 -18.90 54.56 -55.76
CA ALA A 30 -17.84 53.90 -56.55
C ALA A 30 -18.33 53.81 -58.03
N PRO A 31 -17.45 53.62 -59.05
CA PRO A 31 -17.53 52.35 -59.82
C PRO A 31 -16.28 51.90 -60.66
N LYS A 32 -16.17 50.57 -60.90
CA LYS A 32 -15.47 49.87 -62.05
C LYS A 32 -13.92 50.03 -62.12
N GLY A 33 -13.12 49.19 -62.79
CA GLY A 33 -13.27 47.96 -63.63
C GLY A 33 -12.06 47.86 -64.61
N THR A 34 -11.64 46.75 -65.24
CA THR A 34 -12.10 45.34 -65.41
C THR A 34 -11.03 44.35 -64.80
N GLU A 35 -10.65 43.12 -65.23
CA GLU A 35 -11.03 42.18 -66.30
C GLU A 35 -10.79 40.69 -65.95
N LYS A 36 -11.31 39.74 -66.75
CA LYS A 36 -11.19 38.26 -66.59
C LYS A 36 -11.34 37.49 -67.92
N PRO A 37 -10.74 36.29 -68.02
CA PRO A 37 -11.39 35.08 -68.58
C PRO A 37 -11.77 34.08 -67.45
N LYS A 38 -12.96 33.44 -67.38
CA LYS A 38 -13.58 32.35 -68.21
C LYS A 38 -12.91 30.97 -67.96
N SER A 39 -13.61 29.84 -67.79
CA SER A 39 -15.02 29.39 -68.04
C SER A 39 -15.58 28.59 -66.81
N ALA A 40 -16.86 28.62 -66.41
CA ALA A 40 -18.10 28.06 -67.02
C ALA A 40 -18.05 26.52 -67.26
N GLN A 41 -19.07 25.68 -66.99
CA GLN A 41 -20.44 25.72 -66.37
C GLN A 41 -20.82 24.23 -66.03
N ASN A 42 -21.87 23.76 -65.31
CA ASN A 42 -23.13 24.21 -64.68
C ASN A 42 -23.49 23.19 -63.53
N GLY A 43 -24.57 23.24 -62.72
CA GLY A 43 -25.67 24.22 -62.58
C GLY A 43 -27.08 23.59 -62.39
N SER A 44 -27.47 23.19 -61.18
CA SER A 44 -28.88 22.83 -60.83
C SER A 44 -29.23 23.16 -59.36
N ARG A 45 -30.51 23.37 -59.04
CA ARG A 45 -31.00 23.93 -57.76
C ARG A 45 -31.90 22.96 -56.98
N ARG A 46 -31.73 22.85 -55.65
CA ARG A 46 -32.82 22.53 -54.70
C ARG A 46 -32.50 22.87 -53.24
N GLY A 47 -33.51 23.34 -52.50
CA GLY A 47 -33.69 23.00 -51.07
C GLY A 47 -32.99 23.81 -49.97
N LYS A 48 -33.42 25.06 -49.69
CA LYS A 48 -33.28 25.62 -48.32
C LYS A 48 -34.22 24.86 -47.36
N LYS A 49 -33.78 23.74 -46.77
CA LYS A 49 -34.56 22.99 -45.75
C LYS A 49 -33.76 22.32 -44.61
N SER A 50 -32.46 22.07 -44.71
CA SER A 50 -31.75 21.21 -43.73
C SER A 50 -31.47 21.85 -42.35
N THR A 51 -31.31 23.18 -42.24
CA THR A 51 -30.87 23.83 -40.99
C THR A 51 -31.88 23.81 -39.84
N LYS A 52 -33.11 23.34 -40.07
CA LYS A 52 -34.09 23.03 -39.00
C LYS A 52 -34.09 21.55 -38.59
N ALA A 53 -33.65 20.63 -39.45
CA ALA A 53 -33.53 19.21 -39.13
C ALA A 53 -32.34 18.98 -38.18
N ALA A 54 -31.14 19.44 -38.55
CA ALA A 54 -29.93 19.27 -37.75
C ALA A 54 -30.06 19.81 -36.31
N ARG A 55 -30.71 20.98 -36.13
CA ARG A 55 -30.99 21.55 -34.79
C ARG A 55 -32.11 20.82 -34.01
N SER A 56 -32.92 20.01 -34.69
CA SER A 56 -33.88 19.10 -34.06
C SER A 56 -33.20 17.80 -33.64
N GLU A 57 -32.36 17.23 -34.52
CA GLU A 57 -31.58 16.01 -34.28
C GLU A 57 -30.58 16.22 -33.14
N GLN A 58 -29.86 17.34 -33.11
CA GLN A 58 -28.92 17.69 -32.02
C GLN A 58 -29.64 17.90 -30.68
N ARG A 59 -30.90 18.38 -30.68
CA ARG A 59 -31.74 18.47 -29.46
C ARG A 59 -32.38 17.14 -29.06
N ALA A 60 -32.66 16.26 -30.02
CA ALA A 60 -33.11 14.89 -29.75
C ALA A 60 -31.97 14.06 -29.17
N ALA A 61 -30.75 14.18 -29.72
CA ALA A 61 -29.54 13.57 -29.19
C ALA A 61 -29.23 14.04 -27.76
N LEU A 62 -29.30 15.36 -27.48
CA LEU A 62 -29.10 15.89 -26.13
C LEU A 62 -30.18 15.40 -25.14
N ARG A 63 -31.42 15.20 -25.58
CA ARG A 63 -32.49 14.60 -24.76
C ARG A 63 -32.33 13.10 -24.57
N ALA A 64 -31.85 12.37 -25.58
CA ALA A 64 -31.51 10.95 -25.47
C ALA A 64 -30.28 10.74 -24.57
N ALA A 65 -29.30 11.64 -24.60
CA ALA A 65 -28.16 11.65 -23.69
C ALA A 65 -28.61 11.94 -22.25
N LYS A 66 -29.46 12.95 -22.01
CA LYS A 66 -30.05 13.16 -20.67
C LYS A 66 -30.94 12.00 -20.21
N LYS A 67 -31.66 11.31 -21.11
CA LYS A 67 -32.44 10.12 -20.74
C LYS A 67 -31.51 8.95 -20.39
N LYS A 68 -30.44 8.71 -21.15
CA LYS A 68 -29.40 7.73 -20.83
C LYS A 68 -28.53 8.08 -19.61
N GLY A 69 -28.49 9.36 -19.22
CA GLY A 69 -27.97 9.81 -17.93
C GLY A 69 -28.87 9.34 -16.80
N LYS A 70 -30.16 9.69 -16.84
CA LYS A 70 -31.15 9.19 -15.85
C LYS A 70 -31.26 7.67 -15.80
N GLU A 71 -31.24 6.99 -16.95
CA GLU A 71 -31.21 5.52 -17.04
C GLU A 71 -29.90 4.89 -16.54
N ARG A 72 -28.90 5.69 -16.13
CA ARG A 72 -27.69 5.26 -15.40
C ARG A 72 -27.72 5.68 -13.92
N GLU A 73 -28.21 6.89 -13.63
CA GLU A 73 -28.47 7.35 -12.25
C GLU A 73 -29.43 6.38 -11.54
N GLU A 74 -30.51 5.97 -12.21
CA GLU A 74 -31.53 5.00 -11.74
C GLU A 74 -31.01 3.54 -11.63
N GLN A 75 -29.70 3.30 -11.73
CA GLN A 75 -29.06 1.99 -11.51
C GLN A 75 -27.77 2.04 -10.66
N GLY A 76 -27.39 3.20 -10.08
CA GLY A 76 -26.10 3.36 -9.37
C GLY A 76 -26.16 3.61 -7.85
N ASP A 77 -27.28 4.10 -7.32
CA ASP A 77 -27.33 4.69 -5.97
C ASP A 77 -27.43 3.69 -4.80
N GLY A 78 -27.52 2.38 -5.06
CA GLY A 78 -27.57 1.36 -4.01
C GLY A 78 -26.24 1.11 -3.31
N ASP A 79 -25.12 1.45 -3.96
CA ASP A 79 -23.75 1.08 -3.58
C ASP A 79 -22.93 2.29 -3.09
N ILE A 80 -23.55 3.23 -2.35
CA ILE A 80 -22.84 4.38 -1.75
C ILE A 80 -23.12 4.50 -0.24
N ASP A 81 -24.39 4.59 0.18
CA ASP A 81 -24.73 4.75 1.61
C ASP A 81 -24.29 3.56 2.48
N VAL A 82 -24.24 2.35 1.91
CA VAL A 82 -23.76 1.14 2.61
C VAL A 82 -22.30 1.28 3.04
N TYR A 83 -21.47 1.97 2.26
CA TYR A 83 -20.02 2.03 2.43
C TYR A 83 -19.51 3.16 3.34
N MET A 84 -20.40 4.04 3.80
CA MET A 84 -20.06 5.15 4.71
C MET A 84 -19.82 4.68 6.15
N ALA A 85 -20.33 3.51 6.54
CA ALA A 85 -20.20 2.96 7.89
C ALA A 85 -18.79 2.41 8.20
N ASP A 86 -18.06 1.92 7.19
CA ASP A 86 -16.83 1.14 7.39
C ASP A 86 -15.55 1.97 7.55
N LEU A 87 -15.57 3.26 7.17
CA LEU A 87 -14.36 4.10 7.11
C LEU A 87 -14.01 4.68 8.49
N VAL A 88 -13.67 3.79 9.41
CA VAL A 88 -13.25 4.08 10.78
C VAL A 88 -11.77 3.73 10.90
N LEU A 89 -10.90 4.73 11.12
CA LEU A 89 -9.61 4.44 11.77
C LEU A 89 -9.93 3.86 13.15
N ASP A 90 -9.35 2.72 13.52
CA ASP A 90 -9.53 2.14 14.85
C ASP A 90 -9.35 3.22 15.93
N ASP A 91 -10.47 3.60 16.56
CA ASP A 91 -10.55 4.59 17.63
C ASP A 91 -9.92 4.05 18.92
N SER A 92 -9.72 2.72 19.00
CA SER A 92 -8.80 2.13 19.97
C SER A 92 -7.37 2.52 19.59
N PRO A 93 -6.59 3.09 20.51
CA PRO A 93 -5.17 2.79 20.53
C PRO A 93 -5.03 1.37 21.12
N PRO A 94 -4.82 0.30 20.32
CA PRO A 94 -4.28 -0.92 20.90
C PRO A 94 -2.99 -0.56 21.65
N PRO A 95 -2.61 -1.29 22.72
CA PRO A 95 -1.36 -1.06 23.42
C PRO A 95 -0.21 -1.28 22.43
N ARG A 96 0.28 -0.16 21.85
CA ARG A 96 1.08 -0.21 20.63
C ARG A 96 2.38 -0.96 20.89
N PRO A 97 2.63 -2.08 20.18
CA PRO A 97 3.89 -2.79 20.30
C PRO A 97 5.03 -1.83 19.94
N THR A 98 5.90 -1.60 20.91
CA THR A 98 6.99 -0.62 20.87
C THR A 98 8.25 -1.24 21.42
N GLY A 99 9.40 -0.77 20.93
CA GLY A 99 10.69 -1.39 21.20
C GLY A 99 10.94 -2.63 20.36
N THR A 100 12.23 -2.90 20.17
CA THR A 100 12.78 -4.00 19.38
C THR A 100 13.46 -4.97 20.33
N GLY A 101 13.08 -6.24 20.28
CA GLY A 101 13.72 -7.28 21.09
C GLY A 101 15.12 -7.62 20.58
N LEU A 102 16.05 -7.82 21.49
CA LEU A 102 17.40 -8.31 21.20
C LEU A 102 17.69 -9.52 22.07
N VAL A 103 17.86 -10.70 21.45
CA VAL A 103 18.35 -11.90 22.15
C VAL A 103 19.85 -11.99 21.95
N TYR A 104 20.59 -12.04 23.04
CA TYR A 104 22.03 -12.33 23.05
C TYR A 104 22.41 -12.99 24.36
N ASP A 105 23.27 -14.01 24.30
CA ASP A 105 23.82 -14.72 25.44
C ASP A 105 25.27 -15.10 25.19
N ASP A 106 26.15 -14.93 26.19
CA ASP A 106 27.57 -15.27 26.06
C ASP A 106 27.79 -16.78 25.86
N ARG A 107 26.86 -17.62 26.34
CA ARG A 107 26.88 -19.08 26.13
C ARG A 107 26.84 -19.48 24.65
N PHE A 108 26.31 -18.63 23.76
CA PHE A 108 26.37 -18.90 22.31
C PHE A 108 27.81 -19.02 21.78
N LYS A 109 28.83 -18.63 22.55
CA LYS A 109 30.26 -18.81 22.22
C LYS A 109 30.79 -20.21 22.55
N GLU A 110 30.08 -20.99 23.36
CA GLU A 110 30.50 -22.32 23.84
C GLU A 110 30.36 -23.41 22.77
N HIS A 111 29.59 -23.18 21.70
CA HIS A 111 29.68 -23.95 20.47
C HIS A 111 30.91 -23.50 19.67
N TYR A 112 31.87 -24.37 19.39
CA TYR A 112 33.04 -24.04 18.57
C TYR A 112 33.57 -25.26 17.83
N CYS A 113 34.41 -25.04 16.81
CA CYS A 113 35.08 -26.13 16.11
C CYS A 113 36.38 -26.50 16.86
N PRO A 114 36.48 -27.69 17.49
CA PRO A 114 37.66 -28.07 18.28
C PRO A 114 38.89 -28.41 17.41
N ILE A 115 38.68 -28.53 16.09
CA ILE A 115 39.72 -28.78 15.09
C ILE A 115 39.82 -27.52 14.23
N GLY A 116 41.02 -26.95 14.08
CA GLY A 116 41.29 -25.70 13.34
C GLY A 116 41.10 -25.78 11.83
N SER A 117 39.87 -26.12 11.42
CA SER A 117 39.40 -26.33 10.05
C SER A 117 39.01 -25.02 9.36
N GLU A 118 38.65 -25.09 8.08
CA GLU A 118 38.11 -23.95 7.33
C GLU A 118 36.66 -23.64 7.72
N HIS A 119 35.87 -24.67 8.02
CA HIS A 119 34.55 -24.54 8.63
C HIS A 119 34.62 -23.75 9.95
N GLY A 120 35.55 -24.09 10.84
CA GLY A 120 35.78 -23.41 12.13
C GLY A 120 36.43 -22.02 12.04
N LYS A 121 36.79 -21.54 10.84
CA LYS A 121 37.11 -20.14 10.56
C LYS A 121 35.93 -19.37 9.96
N SER A 122 34.98 -20.10 9.38
CA SER A 122 33.77 -19.56 8.79
C SER A 122 32.75 -19.36 9.91
N GLU A 123 32.18 -20.46 10.42
CA GLU A 123 31.31 -20.41 11.60
C GLU A 123 32.18 -20.43 12.87
N CYS A 124 32.15 -19.32 13.61
CA CYS A 124 33.00 -19.09 14.77
C CYS A 124 32.32 -18.13 15.78
N PRO A 125 32.66 -18.19 17.09
CA PRO A 125 32.12 -17.29 18.11
C PRO A 125 32.31 -15.79 17.81
N GLU A 126 33.36 -15.45 17.07
CA GLU A 126 33.70 -14.10 16.63
C GLU A 126 32.62 -13.45 15.76
N ARG A 127 31.79 -14.25 15.06
CA ARG A 127 30.63 -13.75 14.28
C ARG A 127 29.70 -12.90 15.14
N LEU A 128 29.28 -13.45 16.29
CA LEU A 128 28.42 -12.74 17.24
C LEU A 128 29.14 -11.59 17.93
N ALA A 129 30.45 -11.70 18.17
CA ALA A 129 31.23 -10.61 18.73
C ALA A 129 31.28 -9.40 17.79
N ALA A 130 31.45 -9.62 16.48
CA ALA A 130 31.45 -8.58 15.47
C ALA A 130 30.07 -7.88 15.35
N CYS A 131 28.97 -8.63 15.37
CA CYS A 131 27.62 -8.05 15.47
C CYS A 131 27.49 -7.14 16.69
N MET A 132 27.77 -7.66 17.89
CA MET A 132 27.61 -6.89 19.12
C MET A 132 28.54 -5.68 19.19
N GLU A 133 29.76 -5.75 18.62
CA GLU A 133 30.67 -4.60 18.50
C GLU A 133 30.03 -3.47 17.68
N LYS A 134 29.48 -3.78 16.50
CA LYS A 134 28.87 -2.74 15.63
C LYS A 134 27.57 -2.20 16.22
N LEU A 135 26.73 -3.05 16.82
CA LEU A 135 25.52 -2.61 17.54
C LEU A 135 25.88 -1.71 18.74
N GLN A 136 26.94 -2.02 19.49
CA GLN A 136 27.41 -1.16 20.60
C GLN A 136 28.01 0.15 20.10
N ALA A 137 28.84 0.12 19.06
CA ALA A 137 29.42 1.32 18.45
C ALA A 137 28.36 2.27 17.85
N GLY A 138 27.24 1.72 17.37
CA GLY A 138 26.07 2.48 16.92
C GLY A 138 25.09 2.89 18.03
N GLY A 139 25.33 2.54 19.30
CA GLY A 139 24.41 2.79 20.41
C GLY A 139 23.06 2.06 20.31
N LEU A 140 23.00 0.97 19.53
CA LEU A 140 21.75 0.25 19.21
C LEU A 140 21.34 -0.72 20.33
N VAL A 141 22.31 -1.35 21.01
CA VAL A 141 22.02 -2.30 22.10
C VAL A 141 21.19 -1.65 23.22
N ASP A 142 21.54 -0.42 23.60
CA ASP A 142 20.86 0.33 24.67
C ASP A 142 19.46 0.85 24.26
N ARG A 143 19.13 0.78 22.96
CA ARG A 143 17.79 1.09 22.42
C ARG A 143 16.88 -0.16 22.35
N CYS A 144 17.45 -1.37 22.44
CA CYS A 144 16.72 -2.63 22.35
C CYS A 144 16.28 -3.15 23.72
N THR A 145 15.12 -3.81 23.76
CA THR A 145 14.69 -4.59 24.93
C THR A 145 15.41 -5.94 24.92
N ARG A 146 16.30 -6.19 25.89
CA ARG A 146 16.97 -7.49 25.99
C ARG A 146 15.97 -8.60 26.33
N VAL A 147 15.94 -9.64 25.51
CA VAL A 147 15.18 -10.88 25.73
C VAL A 147 16.15 -11.99 26.12
N SER A 148 15.83 -12.73 27.18
CA SER A 148 16.69 -13.79 27.73
C SER A 148 16.47 -15.11 26.98
N ALA A 149 17.54 -15.78 26.57
CA ALA A 149 17.45 -17.09 25.93
C ALA A 149 17.28 -18.22 26.97
N ARG A 150 16.30 -19.10 26.74
CA ARG A 150 16.16 -20.40 27.41
C ARG A 150 16.55 -21.54 26.45
N PRO A 151 16.95 -22.72 26.96
CA PRO A 151 16.96 -23.92 26.13
C PRO A 151 15.54 -24.30 25.68
N ALA A 152 15.39 -24.71 24.43
CA ALA A 152 14.20 -25.41 23.94
C ALA A 152 14.05 -26.76 24.65
N SER A 153 12.80 -27.15 24.90
CA SER A 153 12.43 -28.46 25.45
C SER A 153 12.52 -29.56 24.39
N ASP A 154 12.58 -30.81 24.84
CA ASP A 154 12.53 -31.97 23.95
C ASP A 154 11.24 -31.97 23.10
N GLU A 155 10.09 -31.62 23.70
CA GLU A 155 8.79 -31.53 23.02
C GLU A 155 8.78 -30.48 21.90
N GLU A 156 9.43 -29.33 22.12
CA GLU A 156 9.58 -28.30 21.09
C GLU A 156 10.41 -28.81 19.91
N ILE A 157 11.52 -29.50 20.16
CA ILE A 157 12.41 -30.05 19.10
C ILE A 157 11.73 -31.21 18.35
N LEU A 158 11.03 -32.09 19.07
CA LEU A 158 10.25 -33.22 18.53
C LEU A 158 9.03 -32.80 17.70
N SER A 159 8.69 -31.50 17.66
CA SER A 159 7.64 -30.99 16.78
C SER A 159 8.00 -31.04 15.29
N LEU A 160 9.31 -31.12 14.97
CA LEU A 160 9.82 -31.29 13.60
C LEU A 160 10.93 -32.34 13.46
N HIS A 161 11.74 -32.59 14.50
CA HIS A 161 12.83 -33.58 14.46
C HIS A 161 12.42 -34.94 15.05
N SER A 162 13.14 -36.02 14.72
CA SER A 162 12.88 -37.35 15.29
C SER A 162 13.46 -37.57 16.69
N GLN A 163 12.94 -38.60 17.37
CA GLN A 163 13.48 -39.08 18.64
C GLN A 163 14.89 -39.67 18.45
N GLU A 164 15.11 -40.42 17.37
CA GLU A 164 16.37 -41.06 17.02
C GLU A 164 17.49 -40.03 16.76
N TYR A 165 17.15 -38.92 16.08
CA TYR A 165 18.06 -37.82 15.85
C TYR A 165 18.30 -36.99 17.13
N LEU A 166 17.24 -36.66 17.87
CA LEU A 166 17.34 -35.98 19.17
C LEU A 166 18.23 -36.74 20.17
N ASP A 167 18.07 -38.06 20.27
CA ASP A 167 18.89 -38.91 21.15
C ASP A 167 20.33 -39.02 20.67
N THR A 168 20.57 -38.92 19.36
CA THR A 168 21.92 -38.82 18.77
C THR A 168 22.59 -37.49 19.12
N LEU A 169 21.87 -36.37 19.00
CA LEU A 169 22.37 -35.04 19.41
C LEU A 169 22.63 -34.98 20.93
N LYS A 170 21.72 -35.49 21.76
CA LYS A 170 21.92 -35.62 23.23
C LYS A 170 23.16 -36.44 23.57
N ARG A 171 23.35 -37.57 22.89
CA ARG A 171 24.52 -38.44 23.09
C ARG A 171 25.83 -37.72 22.75
N SER A 172 25.85 -36.84 21.75
CA SER A 172 27.06 -36.11 21.33
C SER A 172 27.75 -35.39 22.51
N GLY A 173 26.98 -34.81 23.45
CA GLY A 173 27.53 -34.14 24.63
C GLY A 173 28.36 -35.02 25.57
N THR A 174 28.27 -36.35 25.47
CA THR A 174 29.06 -37.31 26.26
C THR A 174 30.13 -38.07 25.46
N LEU A 175 30.25 -37.83 24.16
CA LEU A 175 31.25 -38.46 23.30
C LEU A 175 32.66 -37.87 23.49
N SER A 176 33.69 -38.67 23.23
CA SER A 176 35.08 -38.21 23.17
C SER A 176 35.34 -37.36 21.90
N PRO A 177 36.45 -36.58 21.83
CA PRO A 177 36.74 -35.73 20.67
C PRO A 177 36.87 -36.49 19.33
N ASP A 178 37.36 -37.73 19.35
CA ASP A 178 37.44 -38.56 18.15
C ASP A 178 36.06 -39.10 17.73
N GLU A 179 35.22 -39.54 18.68
CA GLU A 179 33.83 -39.95 18.40
C GLU A 179 32.94 -38.78 17.94
N LEU A 180 33.13 -37.58 18.52
CA LEU A 180 32.48 -36.34 18.07
C LEU A 180 32.86 -35.99 16.63
N LYS A 181 34.15 -36.17 16.28
CA LYS A 181 34.65 -35.96 14.94
C LYS A 181 34.09 -37.00 13.96
N GLU A 182 34.06 -38.28 14.32
CA GLU A 182 33.45 -39.33 13.49
C GLU A 182 31.95 -39.07 13.26
N LEU A 183 31.22 -38.64 14.29
CA LEU A 183 29.82 -38.22 14.19
C LEU A 183 29.66 -37.00 13.27
N ALA A 184 30.47 -35.95 13.47
CA ALA A 184 30.44 -34.77 12.62
C ALA A 184 30.78 -35.10 11.15
N GLN A 185 31.70 -36.04 10.90
CA GLN A 185 32.07 -36.51 9.56
C GLN A 185 31.01 -37.42 8.91
N SER A 186 29.96 -37.84 9.63
CA SER A 186 28.78 -38.50 9.05
C SER A 186 27.76 -37.50 8.47
N TYR A 187 27.95 -36.21 8.72
CA TYR A 187 27.15 -35.10 8.24
C TYR A 187 27.94 -34.24 7.25
N ASP A 188 27.26 -33.59 6.31
CA ASP A 188 27.89 -32.65 5.39
C ASP A 188 28.07 -31.28 6.05
N SER A 189 29.31 -30.79 6.05
CA SER A 189 29.72 -29.44 6.46
C SER A 189 29.31 -29.07 7.90
N VAL A 190 29.42 -30.02 8.83
CA VAL A 190 29.12 -29.86 10.27
C VAL A 190 30.37 -30.09 11.12
N PHE A 191 30.44 -29.43 12.28
CA PHE A 191 31.37 -29.75 13.36
C PHE A 191 30.66 -29.80 14.71
N LEU A 192 31.23 -30.51 15.68
CA LEU A 192 30.67 -30.66 17.02
C LEU A 192 31.71 -30.46 18.12
N CYS A 193 31.31 -29.81 19.20
CA CYS A 193 31.90 -29.91 20.54
C CYS A 193 30.86 -30.52 21.50
N ASN A 194 31.23 -30.80 22.75
CA ASN A 194 30.32 -31.40 23.74
C ASN A 194 29.13 -30.47 24.08
N GLU A 195 29.34 -29.16 23.95
CA GLU A 195 28.36 -28.12 24.25
C GLU A 195 27.38 -27.88 23.09
N SER A 196 27.72 -28.32 21.87
CA SER A 196 27.00 -28.03 20.61
C SER A 196 25.48 -28.14 20.72
N PHE A 197 24.98 -29.25 21.26
CA PHE A 197 23.54 -29.49 21.31
C PHE A 197 22.83 -28.56 22.32
N GLU A 198 23.34 -28.38 23.53
CA GLU A 198 22.71 -27.49 24.52
C GLU A 198 22.75 -26.00 24.08
N ILE A 199 23.76 -25.60 23.32
CA ILE A 199 23.81 -24.28 22.69
C ILE A 199 22.83 -24.17 21.51
N ALA A 200 22.64 -25.21 20.71
CA ALA A 200 21.59 -25.25 19.68
C ALA A 200 20.18 -25.18 20.28
N ARG A 201 19.94 -25.84 21.42
CA ARG A 201 18.68 -25.68 22.19
C ARG A 201 18.49 -24.23 22.65
N LEU A 202 19.55 -23.57 23.10
CA LEU A 202 19.53 -22.17 23.53
C LEU A 202 19.23 -21.21 22.36
N ALA A 203 19.70 -21.53 21.15
CA ALA A 203 19.41 -20.76 19.94
C ALA A 203 17.91 -20.78 19.60
N VAL A 204 17.33 -21.99 19.48
CA VAL A 204 15.88 -22.19 19.24
C VAL A 204 15.06 -21.50 20.32
N GLY A 205 15.34 -21.77 21.60
CA GLY A 205 14.54 -21.22 22.70
C GLY A 205 14.70 -19.71 22.88
N GLY A 206 15.82 -19.12 22.47
CA GLY A 206 15.99 -17.67 22.38
C GLY A 206 15.10 -17.03 21.29
N LEU A 207 15.08 -17.61 20.10
CA LEU A 207 14.23 -17.15 18.99
C LEU A 207 12.73 -17.32 19.30
N LEU A 208 12.36 -18.40 20.01
CA LEU A 208 11.01 -18.63 20.52
C LEU A 208 10.55 -17.56 21.52
N GLU A 209 11.34 -17.27 22.56
CA GLU A 209 11.00 -16.23 23.55
C GLU A 209 10.82 -14.84 22.91
N LEU A 210 11.61 -14.53 21.88
CA LEU A 210 11.46 -13.30 21.12
C LEU A 210 10.17 -13.29 20.28
N THR A 211 9.92 -14.38 19.57
CA THR A 211 8.73 -14.54 18.72
C THR A 211 7.44 -14.50 19.54
N GLU A 212 7.42 -15.16 20.69
CA GLU A 212 6.29 -15.15 21.61
C GLU A 212 5.94 -13.74 22.10
N LYS A 213 6.95 -12.91 22.38
CA LYS A 213 6.77 -11.50 22.77
C LYS A 213 6.25 -10.62 21.63
N VAL A 214 6.71 -10.88 20.40
CA VAL A 214 6.25 -10.15 19.21
C VAL A 214 4.81 -10.53 18.84
N VAL A 215 4.46 -11.82 18.87
CA VAL A 215 3.09 -12.29 18.59
C VAL A 215 2.09 -11.78 19.63
N LYS A 216 2.47 -11.73 20.91
CA LYS A 216 1.65 -11.15 21.99
C LYS A 216 1.58 -9.62 22.00
N GLY A 217 2.39 -8.93 21.20
CA GLY A 217 2.49 -7.46 21.22
C GLY A 217 3.23 -6.87 22.43
N GLU A 218 3.96 -7.68 23.21
CA GLU A 218 4.88 -7.19 24.25
C GLU A 218 6.06 -6.40 23.63
N LEU A 219 6.41 -6.73 22.37
CA LEU A 219 7.40 -6.07 21.54
C LEU A 219 6.86 -5.94 20.12
N ARG A 220 7.38 -4.99 19.33
CA ARG A 220 6.97 -4.84 17.92
C ARG A 220 7.60 -5.90 17.03
N ASN A 221 8.90 -6.08 17.19
CA ASN A 221 9.78 -6.80 16.29
C ASN A 221 11.07 -7.18 17.05
N GLY A 222 12.03 -7.84 16.40
CA GLY A 222 13.33 -8.07 17.01
C GLY A 222 14.35 -8.84 16.20
N PHE A 223 15.54 -8.98 16.78
CA PHE A 223 16.66 -9.76 16.26
C PHE A 223 17.21 -10.71 17.33
N ALA A 224 17.23 -12.01 17.04
CA ALA A 224 17.92 -13.01 17.81
C ALA A 224 19.35 -13.25 17.28
N PHE A 225 20.34 -12.79 18.03
CA PHE A 225 21.78 -12.99 17.76
C PHE A 225 22.24 -14.34 18.29
N ILE A 226 21.83 -15.39 17.58
CA ILE A 226 21.99 -16.80 17.95
C ILE A 226 23.08 -17.48 17.11
N ARG A 227 23.61 -18.60 17.63
CA ARG A 227 24.30 -19.65 16.86
C ARG A 227 24.31 -20.96 17.67
N PRO A 228 24.44 -22.15 17.06
CA PRO A 228 24.54 -22.42 15.61
C PRO A 228 23.32 -21.92 14.82
N CYS A 229 23.52 -21.74 13.51
CA CYS A 229 22.44 -21.55 12.55
C CYS A 229 21.52 -22.81 12.51
N GLY A 230 20.40 -22.70 11.81
CA GLY A 230 19.35 -23.70 11.78
C GLY A 230 18.79 -24.04 10.40
N HIS A 231 18.78 -23.12 9.43
CA HIS A 231 17.98 -23.25 8.21
C HIS A 231 18.32 -24.48 7.34
N HIS A 232 19.54 -25.01 7.42
CA HIS A 232 19.94 -26.25 6.72
C HIS A 232 19.56 -27.54 7.45
N SER A 233 19.24 -27.49 8.75
CA SER A 233 18.96 -28.68 9.55
C SER A 233 17.65 -29.33 9.13
N GLN A 234 17.71 -30.63 8.90
CA GLN A 234 16.58 -31.45 8.44
C GLN A 234 16.00 -32.26 9.60
N ARG A 235 14.87 -32.92 9.36
CA ARG A 235 14.17 -33.78 10.33
C ARG A 235 15.09 -34.74 11.11
N ASP A 236 16.01 -35.38 10.42
CA ASP A 236 16.83 -36.49 10.93
C ASP A 236 18.36 -36.26 10.79
N ILE A 237 18.78 -35.10 10.30
CA ILE A 237 20.15 -34.88 9.77
C ILE A 237 20.64 -33.45 10.08
N ALA A 238 21.88 -33.34 10.58
CA ALA A 238 22.63 -32.08 10.68
C ALA A 238 23.28 -31.76 9.33
N ASN A 239 23.32 -30.49 8.93
CA ASN A 239 23.88 -30.07 7.65
C ASN A 239 24.31 -28.59 7.71
N GLY A 240 25.38 -28.18 7.03
CA GLY A 240 25.74 -26.76 6.86
C GLY A 240 25.81 -25.99 8.19
N TYR A 241 26.64 -26.45 9.13
CA TYR A 241 26.75 -25.97 10.52
C TYR A 241 25.45 -26.04 11.37
N SER A 242 24.30 -26.36 10.77
CA SER A 242 22.98 -26.35 11.41
C SER A 242 22.66 -27.69 12.10
N LEU A 243 22.29 -27.63 13.38
CA LEU A 243 22.05 -28.82 14.21
C LEU A 243 20.56 -29.09 14.49
N VAL A 244 19.75 -28.05 14.64
CA VAL A 244 18.28 -28.10 14.73
C VAL A 244 17.73 -26.87 14.02
N ASN A 245 16.52 -26.95 13.45
CA ASN A 245 16.03 -25.89 12.57
C ASN A 245 15.37 -24.73 13.34
N ASN A 246 16.17 -23.75 13.76
CA ASN A 246 15.76 -22.55 14.50
C ASN A 246 14.46 -21.93 13.97
N ILE A 247 14.42 -21.60 12.68
CA ILE A 247 13.33 -20.86 12.04
C ILE A 247 12.10 -21.75 11.83
N ALA A 248 12.26 -22.98 11.32
CA ALA A 248 11.12 -23.88 11.10
C ALA A 248 10.47 -24.30 12.42
N LEU A 249 11.25 -24.60 13.46
CA LEU A 249 10.72 -24.90 14.81
C LEU A 249 9.94 -23.71 15.36
N THR A 250 10.47 -22.50 15.19
CA THR A 250 9.79 -21.25 15.59
C THR A 250 8.47 -21.07 14.84
N ALA A 251 8.44 -21.31 13.53
CA ALA A 251 7.21 -21.28 12.74
C ALA A 251 6.19 -22.33 13.22
N LYS A 252 6.59 -23.59 13.40
CA LYS A 252 5.69 -24.67 13.82
C LYS A 252 5.11 -24.43 15.22
N ILE A 253 5.90 -23.87 16.14
CA ILE A 253 5.46 -23.53 17.50
C ILE A 253 4.57 -22.28 17.50
N ALA A 254 4.85 -21.26 16.67
CA ALA A 254 3.96 -20.12 16.49
C ALA A 254 2.60 -20.53 15.90
N ARG A 255 2.59 -21.48 14.94
CA ARG A 255 1.35 -22.09 14.40
C ARG A 255 0.55 -22.85 15.47
N THR A 256 1.21 -23.69 16.26
CA THR A 256 0.54 -24.70 17.13
C THR A 256 0.31 -24.26 18.58
N LYS A 257 1.09 -23.29 19.09
CA LYS A 257 1.02 -22.83 20.49
C LYS A 257 0.71 -21.35 20.64
N LEU A 258 0.96 -20.52 19.62
CA LEU A 258 0.67 -19.07 19.64
C LEU A 258 -0.50 -18.67 18.73
N ASN A 259 -1.16 -19.63 18.08
CA ASN A 259 -2.33 -19.44 17.20
C ASN A 259 -2.13 -18.45 16.04
N VAL A 260 -0.89 -18.20 15.60
CA VAL A 260 -0.63 -17.48 14.35
C VAL A 260 -1.10 -18.37 13.20
N GLU A 261 -1.94 -17.88 12.28
CA GLU A 261 -2.53 -18.68 11.20
C GLU A 261 -1.65 -18.78 9.96
N ARG A 262 -0.97 -17.68 9.60
CA ARG A 262 -0.17 -17.56 8.36
C ARG A 262 1.18 -16.94 8.68
N ILE A 263 2.26 -17.66 8.38
CA ILE A 263 3.64 -17.23 8.66
C ILE A 263 4.40 -17.13 7.35
N LEU A 264 5.02 -15.98 7.10
CA LEU A 264 5.99 -15.81 6.02
C LEU A 264 7.39 -16.03 6.59
N ILE A 265 8.15 -16.96 6.01
CA ILE A 265 9.58 -17.13 6.24
C ILE A 265 10.31 -16.55 5.02
N VAL A 266 11.14 -15.54 5.24
CA VAL A 266 12.05 -14.99 4.22
C VAL A 266 13.46 -15.43 4.53
N ASP A 267 14.09 -16.15 3.61
CA ASP A 267 15.48 -16.56 3.69
C ASP A 267 16.31 -15.79 2.66
N TRP A 268 17.11 -14.85 3.15
CA TRP A 268 18.04 -14.05 2.34
C TRP A 268 19.50 -14.49 2.53
N ASP A 269 19.74 -15.59 3.24
CA ASP A 269 21.06 -16.22 3.28
C ASP A 269 21.47 -16.66 1.87
N VAL A 270 22.76 -16.59 1.56
CA VAL A 270 23.23 -16.90 0.21
C VAL A 270 23.17 -18.40 -0.10
N HIS A 271 22.93 -19.25 0.90
CA HIS A 271 22.75 -20.70 0.75
C HIS A 271 21.26 -21.05 0.88
N HIS A 272 20.80 -22.02 0.08
CA HIS A 272 19.42 -22.48 0.19
C HIS A 272 19.15 -23.17 1.53
N GLY A 273 18.23 -22.62 2.34
CA GLY A 273 17.69 -23.21 3.57
C GLY A 273 16.81 -24.45 3.32
N GLN A 274 17.35 -25.47 2.64
CA GLN A 274 16.66 -26.70 2.25
C GLN A 274 16.04 -27.44 3.44
N GLY A 275 16.62 -27.28 4.64
CA GLY A 275 16.06 -27.80 5.88
C GLY A 275 14.70 -27.19 6.23
N ILE A 276 14.49 -25.89 5.97
CA ILE A 276 13.18 -25.25 6.14
C ILE A 276 12.21 -25.78 5.08
N GLN A 277 12.60 -25.74 3.78
CA GLN A 277 11.77 -26.27 2.69
C GLN A 277 11.24 -27.68 3.01
N TYR A 278 12.12 -28.64 3.33
CA TYR A 278 11.69 -30.02 3.61
C TYR A 278 10.83 -30.17 4.87
N LEU A 279 10.85 -29.20 5.80
CA LEU A 279 10.04 -29.20 7.03
C LEU A 279 8.72 -28.42 6.90
N THR A 280 8.50 -27.69 5.80
CA THR A 280 7.28 -26.88 5.58
C THR A 280 6.62 -27.06 4.21
N GLN A 281 7.22 -27.80 3.26
CA GLN A 281 6.75 -27.90 1.87
C GLN A 281 5.33 -28.42 1.66
N ASP A 282 4.72 -29.10 2.64
CA ASP A 282 3.34 -29.61 2.59
C ASP A 282 2.32 -28.74 3.36
N ASP A 283 2.77 -27.69 4.06
CA ASP A 283 1.97 -26.89 5.00
C ASP A 283 1.66 -25.48 4.45
N PRO A 284 0.49 -25.26 3.80
CA PRO A 284 0.14 -23.96 3.18
C PRO A 284 -0.10 -22.82 4.18
N SER A 285 0.03 -23.11 5.48
CA SER A 285 -0.02 -22.07 6.52
C SER A 285 1.35 -21.44 6.80
N ILE A 286 2.40 -21.91 6.11
CA ILE A 286 3.74 -21.32 6.10
C ILE A 286 4.15 -21.09 4.64
N MET A 287 4.38 -19.82 4.26
CA MET A 287 5.03 -19.50 2.99
C MET A 287 6.54 -19.35 3.22
N TYR A 288 7.35 -20.15 2.53
CA TYR A 288 8.81 -20.08 2.56
C TYR A 288 9.34 -19.49 1.25
N PHE A 289 10.18 -18.48 1.37
CA PHE A 289 10.74 -17.73 0.24
C PHE A 289 12.26 -17.60 0.41
N SER A 290 13.06 -18.12 -0.53
CA SER A 290 14.54 -18.18 -0.42
C SER A 290 15.25 -17.55 -1.62
N MET A 291 16.28 -16.74 -1.36
CA MET A 291 17.07 -16.01 -2.37
C MET A 291 18.56 -16.34 -2.29
N HIS A 292 18.98 -17.41 -2.95
CA HIS A 292 20.26 -18.07 -2.71
C HIS A 292 21.09 -18.24 -4.00
N ARG A 293 22.42 -18.34 -3.85
CA ARG A 293 23.34 -18.76 -4.92
C ARG A 293 23.10 -20.23 -5.27
N TYR A 294 23.12 -20.53 -6.56
CA TYR A 294 22.80 -21.86 -7.09
C TYR A 294 23.74 -22.28 -8.22
N GLU A 295 23.99 -21.37 -9.18
CA GLU A 295 24.89 -21.58 -10.33
C GLU A 295 24.66 -22.95 -11.03
N ASN A 296 23.40 -23.28 -11.31
CA ASN A 296 22.95 -24.54 -11.89
C ASN A 296 23.49 -25.78 -11.13
N THR A 297 23.10 -25.92 -9.85
CA THR A 297 23.60 -26.89 -8.85
C THR A 297 25.11 -26.85 -8.54
N SER A 298 25.93 -26.02 -9.21
CA SER A 298 27.37 -26.01 -8.94
C SER A 298 27.76 -25.34 -7.62
N PHE A 299 26.87 -24.53 -7.01
CA PHE A 299 27.02 -24.04 -5.64
C PHE A 299 26.36 -24.96 -4.60
N TRP A 300 26.93 -24.98 -3.39
CA TRP A 300 26.45 -25.80 -2.27
C TRP A 300 25.08 -25.29 -1.78
N PRO A 301 24.08 -26.14 -1.47
CA PRO A 301 24.17 -27.59 -1.19
C PRO A 301 24.07 -28.53 -2.40
N HIS A 302 24.18 -28.04 -3.65
CA HIS A 302 24.18 -28.86 -4.87
C HIS A 302 22.88 -29.64 -5.15
N LEU A 303 21.74 -29.14 -4.69
CA LEU A 303 20.45 -29.83 -4.78
C LEU A 303 19.59 -29.25 -5.91
N GLU A 304 19.15 -30.10 -6.84
CA GLU A 304 18.11 -29.77 -7.84
C GLU A 304 16.84 -29.22 -7.17
N ALA A 305 16.54 -29.70 -5.95
CA ALA A 305 15.43 -29.23 -5.11
C ALA A 305 15.51 -27.75 -4.66
N SER A 306 16.62 -27.07 -4.90
CA SER A 306 16.76 -25.62 -4.67
C SER A 306 16.27 -24.78 -5.86
N ASN A 307 15.91 -25.40 -6.98
CA ASN A 307 15.52 -24.69 -8.19
C ASN A 307 14.10 -24.10 -8.11
N TYR A 308 13.80 -23.14 -8.99
CA TYR A 308 12.56 -22.36 -9.02
C TYR A 308 11.28 -23.17 -9.25
N ASP A 309 11.38 -24.37 -9.80
CA ASP A 309 10.29 -25.29 -10.12
C ASP A 309 9.83 -26.12 -8.91
N HIS A 310 10.61 -26.15 -7.83
CA HIS A 310 10.32 -26.86 -6.59
C HIS A 310 9.40 -26.05 -5.68
N ILE A 311 8.17 -25.85 -6.15
CA ILE A 311 7.15 -24.98 -5.52
C ILE A 311 6.35 -25.64 -4.38
N GLY A 312 6.86 -26.69 -3.75
CA GLY A 312 6.20 -27.39 -2.64
C GLY A 312 5.29 -28.54 -3.06
N GLU A 313 4.74 -29.25 -2.06
CA GLU A 313 4.06 -30.54 -2.21
C GLU A 313 2.65 -30.51 -1.60
N GLY A 314 1.81 -31.50 -1.97
CA GLY A 314 0.52 -31.73 -1.33
C GLY A 314 -0.38 -30.48 -1.27
N ALA A 315 -0.68 -30.03 -0.05
CA ALA A 315 -1.46 -28.82 0.20
C ALA A 315 -0.59 -27.54 0.18
N GLY A 316 0.69 -27.62 0.53
CA GLY A 316 1.67 -26.54 0.51
C GLY A 316 2.19 -26.18 -0.89
N LYS A 317 1.69 -26.83 -1.95
CA LYS A 317 2.09 -26.50 -3.32
C LYS A 317 1.65 -25.08 -3.71
N GLY A 318 2.63 -24.27 -4.10
CA GLY A 318 2.54 -22.82 -4.32
C GLY A 318 3.19 -21.99 -3.22
N TYR A 319 3.39 -22.55 -2.01
CA TYR A 319 3.86 -21.82 -0.82
C TYR A 319 5.37 -21.97 -0.56
N ASN A 320 6.08 -22.76 -1.38
CA ASN A 320 7.55 -22.78 -1.42
C ASN A 320 8.03 -21.99 -2.63
N VAL A 321 8.95 -21.03 -2.43
CA VAL A 321 9.42 -20.11 -3.46
C VAL A 321 10.94 -20.00 -3.43
N ASN A 322 11.59 -20.59 -4.44
CA ASN A 322 13.04 -20.54 -4.59
C ASN A 322 13.43 -19.54 -5.69
N VAL A 323 14.35 -18.62 -5.38
CA VAL A 323 14.93 -17.66 -6.33
C VAL A 323 16.43 -17.99 -6.50
N PRO A 324 16.78 -18.96 -7.36
CA PRO A 324 18.13 -19.46 -7.50
C PRO A 324 19.02 -18.58 -8.38
N TRP A 325 19.98 -17.86 -7.78
CA TRP A 325 20.95 -17.06 -8.53
C TRP A 325 21.94 -17.94 -9.29
N ASN A 326 21.89 -17.83 -10.62
CA ASN A 326 22.71 -18.63 -11.53
C ASN A 326 24.05 -17.96 -11.89
N LYS A 327 24.39 -16.83 -11.24
CA LYS A 327 25.68 -16.13 -11.26
C LYS A 327 25.95 -15.49 -9.90
N ILE A 328 27.23 -15.31 -9.57
CA ILE A 328 27.71 -14.44 -8.48
C ILE A 328 27.54 -12.95 -8.80
N GLY A 329 27.74 -12.09 -7.79
CA GLY A 329 27.80 -10.63 -7.92
C GLY A 329 26.45 -9.90 -7.93
N MET A 330 25.33 -10.60 -7.66
CA MET A 330 24.01 -9.97 -7.50
C MET A 330 24.03 -9.03 -6.28
N GLY A 331 23.40 -7.86 -6.37
CA GLY A 331 23.43 -6.84 -5.31
C GLY A 331 22.09 -6.19 -5.03
N ASP A 332 22.13 -4.96 -4.50
CA ASP A 332 20.95 -4.19 -4.09
C ASP A 332 19.89 -4.08 -5.21
N ALA A 333 20.32 -4.03 -6.48
CA ALA A 333 19.46 -3.95 -7.66
C ALA A 333 18.60 -5.23 -7.83
N GLU A 334 19.27 -6.38 -7.93
CA GLU A 334 18.61 -7.69 -8.08
C GLU A 334 17.72 -8.01 -6.89
N TYR A 335 18.21 -7.79 -5.67
CA TYR A 335 17.47 -8.14 -4.45
C TYR A 335 16.22 -7.26 -4.27
N LEU A 336 16.29 -5.95 -4.53
CA LEU A 336 15.11 -5.09 -4.48
C LEU A 336 14.13 -5.35 -5.64
N THR A 337 14.63 -5.78 -6.81
CA THR A 337 13.76 -6.17 -7.93
C THR A 337 12.97 -7.44 -7.59
N VAL A 338 13.60 -8.44 -6.97
CA VAL A 338 12.88 -9.63 -6.45
C VAL A 338 11.87 -9.25 -5.37
N PHE A 339 12.20 -8.30 -4.48
CA PHE A 339 11.24 -7.80 -3.50
C PHE A 339 10.01 -7.18 -4.16
N GLN A 340 10.21 -6.36 -5.19
CA GLN A 340 9.15 -5.64 -5.91
C GLN A 340 8.33 -6.55 -6.83
N GLN A 341 8.97 -7.45 -7.57
CA GLN A 341 8.31 -8.30 -8.58
C GLN A 341 7.76 -9.62 -8.02
N LEU A 342 8.35 -10.18 -6.96
CA LEU A 342 7.96 -11.49 -6.41
C LEU A 342 7.47 -11.38 -4.96
N LEU A 343 8.35 -11.03 -4.02
CA LEU A 343 8.09 -11.23 -2.59
C LEU A 343 6.93 -10.36 -2.07
N LEU A 344 6.91 -9.06 -2.38
CA LEU A 344 5.84 -8.18 -1.90
C LEU A 344 4.47 -8.53 -2.51
N PRO A 345 4.32 -8.72 -3.85
CA PRO A 345 3.06 -9.21 -4.43
C PRO A 345 2.53 -10.49 -3.76
N LEU A 346 3.39 -11.50 -3.57
CA LEU A 346 3.03 -12.76 -2.91
C LEU A 346 2.66 -12.53 -1.43
N ALA A 347 3.45 -11.75 -0.70
CA ALA A 347 3.22 -11.48 0.73
C ALA A 347 1.95 -10.67 0.99
N TYR A 348 1.57 -9.75 0.09
CA TYR A 348 0.30 -9.03 0.19
C TYR A 348 -0.91 -9.92 -0.09
N GLU A 349 -0.84 -10.86 -1.04
CA GLU A 349 -1.92 -11.83 -1.27
C GLU A 349 -2.00 -12.88 -0.13
N PHE A 350 -0.86 -13.33 0.40
CA PHE A 350 -0.80 -14.26 1.54
C PHE A 350 -1.24 -13.62 2.86
N ASN A 351 -1.05 -12.30 3.02
CA ASN A 351 -1.36 -11.50 4.21
C ASN A 351 -0.90 -12.21 5.51
N PRO A 352 0.43 -12.34 5.75
CA PRO A 352 0.97 -13.04 6.91
C PRO A 352 0.69 -12.29 8.23
N GLN A 353 0.50 -13.05 9.30
CA GLN A 353 0.32 -12.52 10.67
C GLN A 353 1.63 -12.48 11.48
N LEU A 354 2.71 -13.03 10.92
CA LEU A 354 4.08 -13.00 11.43
C LEU A 354 5.05 -13.14 10.25
N VAL A 355 6.13 -12.36 10.24
CA VAL A 355 7.26 -12.53 9.34
C VAL A 355 8.47 -13.01 10.14
N LEU A 356 8.97 -14.21 9.84
CA LEU A 356 10.25 -14.71 10.29
C LEU A 356 11.30 -14.49 9.19
N VAL A 357 12.52 -14.17 9.56
CA VAL A 357 13.63 -13.97 8.62
C VAL A 357 14.82 -14.85 9.02
N SER A 358 15.20 -15.78 8.13
CA SER A 358 16.53 -16.42 8.15
C SER A 358 17.53 -15.33 7.75
N ALA A 359 18.12 -14.68 8.74
CA ALA A 359 18.94 -13.50 8.57
C ALA A 359 20.42 -13.89 8.37
N GLY A 360 20.72 -14.51 7.24
CA GLY A 360 22.09 -14.65 6.75
C GLY A 360 22.67 -13.31 6.29
N PHE A 361 23.99 -13.17 6.28
CA PHE A 361 24.67 -11.96 5.75
C PHE A 361 25.88 -12.29 4.88
N ASP A 362 25.93 -13.50 4.33
CA ASP A 362 26.92 -13.94 3.35
C ASP A 362 26.57 -13.54 1.92
N ALA A 363 25.35 -13.07 1.67
CA ALA A 363 25.02 -12.34 0.44
C ALA A 363 25.56 -10.89 0.43
N ALA A 364 26.26 -10.45 1.49
CA ALA A 364 26.82 -9.11 1.59
C ALA A 364 28.15 -8.94 0.80
N GLU A 365 28.42 -7.71 0.36
CA GLU A 365 29.67 -7.36 -0.32
C GLU A 365 30.91 -7.79 0.48
N GLY A 366 31.75 -8.62 -0.14
CA GLY A 366 33.01 -9.08 0.43
C GLY A 366 32.90 -10.28 1.38
N ASP A 367 31.78 -11.01 1.39
CA ASP A 367 31.73 -12.33 2.02
C ASP A 367 32.53 -13.39 1.23
N PRO A 368 33.35 -14.23 1.90
CA PRO A 368 34.19 -15.22 1.23
C PRO A 368 33.44 -16.49 0.73
N LYS A 369 32.12 -16.62 0.94
CA LYS A 369 31.32 -17.73 0.40
C LYS A 369 30.26 -17.28 -0.60
N GLY A 370 29.55 -16.19 -0.32
CA GLY A 370 28.47 -15.75 -1.20
C GLY A 370 28.95 -15.18 -2.52
N GLU A 371 30.06 -14.43 -2.52
CA GLU A 371 30.55 -13.68 -3.70
C GLU A 371 29.50 -12.73 -4.30
N MET A 372 28.55 -12.27 -3.47
CA MET A 372 27.49 -11.32 -3.81
C MET A 372 27.85 -9.88 -3.40
N CYS A 373 26.98 -8.93 -3.74
CA CYS A 373 27.24 -7.49 -3.71
C CYS A 373 26.14 -6.69 -2.98
N ILE A 374 25.39 -7.27 -2.05
CA ILE A 374 24.39 -6.52 -1.26
C ILE A 374 25.12 -5.60 -0.27
N SER A 375 24.74 -4.33 -0.20
CA SER A 375 25.27 -3.39 0.79
C SER A 375 24.60 -3.58 2.16
N PRO A 376 25.25 -3.16 3.27
CA PRO A 376 24.60 -3.15 4.59
C PRO A 376 23.27 -2.37 4.63
N ASP A 377 23.15 -1.34 3.80
CA ASP A 377 21.92 -0.57 3.62
C ASP A 377 20.89 -1.31 2.76
N GLY A 378 21.31 -2.13 1.79
CA GLY A 378 20.42 -3.04 1.04
C GLY A 378 19.62 -3.97 1.97
N PHE A 379 20.28 -4.58 2.96
CA PHE A 379 19.60 -5.35 4.01
C PHE A 379 18.67 -4.48 4.89
N ALA A 380 19.03 -3.22 5.14
CA ALA A 380 18.18 -2.27 5.86
C ALA A 380 16.90 -1.93 5.07
N HIS A 381 17.01 -1.75 3.75
CA HIS A 381 15.88 -1.54 2.84
C HIS A 381 14.99 -2.78 2.74
N MET A 382 15.55 -3.99 2.63
CA MET A 382 14.78 -5.23 2.70
C MET A 382 14.04 -5.37 4.04
N THR A 383 14.71 -5.09 5.17
CA THR A 383 14.10 -5.07 6.52
C THR A 383 12.93 -4.09 6.58
N HIS A 384 13.09 -2.88 6.03
CA HIS A 384 12.04 -1.85 6.00
C HIS A 384 10.81 -2.32 5.22
N HIS A 385 10.99 -2.93 4.05
CA HIS A 385 9.87 -3.44 3.24
C HIS A 385 9.10 -4.54 3.98
N LEU A 386 9.78 -5.48 4.66
CA LEU A 386 9.13 -6.51 5.48
C LEU A 386 8.37 -5.93 6.69
N MET A 387 8.82 -4.81 7.26
CA MET A 387 8.09 -4.11 8.34
C MET A 387 6.77 -3.47 7.87
N GLY A 388 6.49 -3.45 6.56
CA GLY A 388 5.18 -3.09 6.02
C GLY A 388 4.14 -4.21 6.08
N LEU A 389 4.53 -5.44 6.47
CA LEU A 389 3.68 -6.63 6.56
C LEU A 389 3.38 -7.00 8.02
N ALA A 390 2.35 -7.82 8.25
CA ALA A 390 2.05 -8.43 9.56
C ALA A 390 1.96 -7.43 10.74
N GLN A 391 1.46 -6.22 10.51
CA GLN A 391 1.49 -5.10 11.46
C GLN A 391 2.89 -4.83 12.06
N GLY A 392 3.95 -5.03 11.27
CA GLY A 392 5.34 -4.85 11.68
C GLY A 392 5.93 -5.98 12.54
N LYS A 393 5.20 -7.10 12.72
CA LYS A 393 5.66 -8.30 13.46
C LYS A 393 6.73 -9.06 12.68
N VAL A 394 7.94 -8.51 12.67
CA VAL A 394 9.11 -9.06 11.99
C VAL A 394 10.13 -9.57 13.02
N VAL A 395 10.59 -10.81 12.88
CA VAL A 395 11.61 -11.41 13.75
C VAL A 395 12.75 -12.00 12.92
N LEU A 396 13.96 -11.45 13.09
CA LEU A 396 15.17 -11.96 12.46
C LEU A 396 15.85 -12.98 13.39
N GLY A 397 16.19 -14.16 12.87
CA GLY A 397 17.11 -15.12 13.50
C GLY A 397 18.42 -15.16 12.70
N LEU A 398 19.57 -15.01 13.36
CA LEU A 398 20.86 -15.00 12.65
C LEU A 398 21.20 -16.41 12.10
N GLU A 399 21.45 -16.49 10.80
CA GLU A 399 21.87 -17.72 10.10
C GLU A 399 23.36 -17.63 9.70
N GLY A 400 23.71 -17.48 8.41
CA GLY A 400 25.07 -17.36 7.87
C GLY A 400 25.67 -15.95 7.83
N GLY A 401 26.67 -15.74 6.98
CA GLY A 401 27.55 -14.55 6.95
C GLY A 401 28.86 -14.76 7.71
N TYR A 402 29.98 -14.64 6.99
CA TYR A 402 31.32 -15.08 7.43
C TYR A 402 32.40 -14.00 7.28
N SER A 403 32.18 -12.98 6.45
CA SER A 403 32.92 -11.71 6.56
C SER A 403 32.46 -10.95 7.79
N LEU A 404 33.22 -11.06 8.89
CA LEU A 404 32.90 -10.44 10.18
C LEU A 404 32.57 -8.95 10.09
N GLU A 405 33.24 -8.21 9.19
CA GLU A 405 32.99 -6.78 9.02
C GLU A 405 31.73 -6.48 8.20
N ALA A 406 31.39 -7.30 7.19
CA ALA A 406 30.13 -7.15 6.46
C ALA A 406 28.93 -7.57 7.33
N LEU A 407 29.01 -8.77 7.92
CA LEU A 407 28.07 -9.31 8.92
C LEU A 407 27.71 -8.27 10.00
N GLY A 408 28.71 -7.70 10.67
CA GLY A 408 28.48 -6.75 11.75
C GLY A 408 27.80 -5.46 11.29
N LYS A 409 28.10 -4.98 10.07
CA LYS A 409 27.47 -3.78 9.49
C LYS A 409 26.02 -4.06 9.11
N SER A 410 25.75 -5.11 8.34
CA SER A 410 24.41 -5.46 7.88
C SER A 410 23.48 -5.74 9.06
N ALA A 411 23.95 -6.50 10.06
CA ALA A 411 23.20 -6.74 11.29
C ALA A 411 22.90 -5.45 12.09
N ALA A 412 23.85 -4.52 12.20
CA ALA A 412 23.63 -3.23 12.83
C ALA A 412 22.61 -2.39 12.06
N MET A 413 22.67 -2.41 10.73
CA MET A 413 21.74 -1.67 9.87
C MET A 413 20.32 -2.24 9.92
N CYS A 414 20.12 -3.56 9.88
CA CYS A 414 18.82 -4.18 10.13
C CYS A 414 18.28 -3.81 11.52
N THR A 415 19.13 -3.86 12.56
CA THR A 415 18.74 -3.49 13.93
C THR A 415 18.32 -2.01 14.01
N LYS A 416 19.04 -1.11 13.32
CA LYS A 416 18.70 0.32 13.20
C LYS A 416 17.31 0.50 12.57
N THR A 417 16.99 -0.24 11.49
CA THR A 417 15.67 -0.21 10.86
C THR A 417 14.56 -0.75 11.76
N LEU A 418 14.78 -1.92 12.42
CA LEU A 418 13.80 -2.49 13.35
C LEU A 418 13.44 -1.52 14.49
N LEU A 419 14.42 -0.75 14.97
CA LEU A 419 14.29 0.31 15.98
C LEU A 419 13.54 1.56 15.49
N GLY A 420 13.11 1.62 14.23
CA GLY A 420 12.30 2.70 13.66
C GLY A 420 13.07 3.89 13.09
N ASP A 421 14.41 3.82 13.02
CA ASP A 421 15.17 4.70 12.12
C ASP A 421 14.91 4.25 10.67
N LEU A 422 14.98 5.17 9.71
CA LEU A 422 14.81 4.83 8.28
C LEU A 422 16.17 4.48 7.64
N PRO A 423 16.21 3.65 6.58
CA PRO A 423 17.44 3.29 5.88
C PRO A 423 18.23 4.50 5.37
N ASN A 424 19.56 4.38 5.25
CA ASN A 424 20.34 5.41 4.55
C ASN A 424 20.10 5.27 3.03
N PRO A 425 20.16 6.35 2.23
CA PRO A 425 20.01 6.25 0.77
C PRO A 425 21.07 5.32 0.16
N LEU A 426 20.61 4.34 -0.64
CA LEU A 426 21.50 3.48 -1.41
C LEU A 426 22.34 4.27 -2.42
N SER A 427 23.37 3.61 -2.97
CA SER A 427 23.96 4.05 -4.23
C SER A 427 22.92 3.99 -5.36
N GLN A 428 23.11 4.78 -6.43
CA GLN A 428 22.12 4.83 -7.52
C GLN A 428 21.99 3.47 -8.22
N ILE A 429 20.79 2.90 -8.20
CA ILE A 429 20.51 1.57 -8.77
C ILE A 429 20.64 1.60 -10.30
N LYS A 430 21.21 0.52 -10.84
CA LYS A 430 21.55 0.35 -12.27
C LYS A 430 20.69 -0.75 -12.90
N HIS A 431 21.01 -1.12 -14.14
CA HIS A 431 20.40 -2.23 -14.85
C HIS A 431 20.53 -3.54 -14.08
N VAL A 432 19.43 -4.29 -13.95
CA VAL A 432 19.38 -5.60 -13.28
C VAL A 432 19.98 -6.65 -14.21
N SER A 433 20.78 -7.58 -13.70
CA SER A 433 21.43 -8.56 -14.58
C SER A 433 20.41 -9.43 -15.34
N ASP A 434 20.65 -9.70 -16.63
CA ASP A 434 19.73 -10.48 -17.47
C ASP A 434 19.41 -11.87 -16.89
N ASN A 435 20.35 -12.45 -16.13
CA ASN A 435 20.18 -13.75 -15.48
C ASN A 435 19.34 -13.68 -14.19
N ALA A 436 19.33 -12.54 -13.50
CA ALA A 436 18.36 -12.28 -12.43
C ALA A 436 16.94 -12.13 -13.00
N LEU A 437 16.78 -11.41 -14.12
CA LEU A 437 15.50 -11.26 -14.82
C LEU A 437 14.98 -12.60 -15.36
N GLU A 438 15.84 -13.43 -15.94
CA GLU A 438 15.57 -14.82 -16.34
C GLU A 438 15.10 -15.67 -15.14
N THR A 439 15.78 -15.55 -13.99
CA THR A 439 15.41 -16.26 -12.76
C THR A 439 14.03 -15.81 -12.27
N ILE A 440 13.75 -14.50 -12.24
CA ILE A 440 12.46 -13.95 -11.82
C ILE A 440 11.32 -14.40 -12.76
N HIS A 441 11.55 -14.38 -14.08
CA HIS A 441 10.60 -14.89 -15.08
C HIS A 441 10.26 -16.36 -14.82
N ASN A 442 11.26 -17.20 -14.58
CA ASN A 442 11.08 -18.63 -14.33
C ASN A 442 10.29 -18.91 -13.03
N VAL A 443 10.59 -18.18 -11.94
CA VAL A 443 9.82 -18.25 -10.68
C VAL A 443 8.37 -17.80 -10.88
N THR A 444 8.17 -16.68 -11.58
CA THR A 444 6.84 -16.17 -11.92
C THR A 444 6.04 -17.20 -12.70
N LYS A 445 6.64 -17.83 -13.71
CA LYS A 445 6.00 -18.84 -14.56
C LYS A 445 5.59 -20.10 -13.77
N ALA A 446 6.42 -20.54 -12.83
CA ALA A 446 6.11 -21.67 -11.96
C ALA A 446 4.95 -21.37 -10.98
N LEU A 447 4.90 -20.15 -10.44
CA LEU A 447 3.93 -19.74 -9.41
C LEU A 447 2.62 -19.15 -9.96
N LYS A 448 2.59 -18.65 -11.20
CA LYS A 448 1.42 -18.03 -11.84
C LYS A 448 0.11 -18.84 -11.75
N PRO A 449 0.09 -20.19 -11.81
CA PRO A 449 -1.15 -20.96 -11.62
C PRO A 449 -1.72 -20.91 -10.19
N TYR A 450 -0.93 -20.52 -9.20
CA TYR A 450 -1.25 -20.62 -7.76
C TYR A 450 -1.61 -19.26 -7.14
N TRP A 451 -1.02 -18.17 -7.62
CA TRP A 451 -1.15 -16.82 -7.03
C TRP A 451 -1.84 -15.84 -7.98
N LYS A 452 -2.84 -15.11 -7.48
CA LYS A 452 -3.61 -14.13 -8.23
C LYS A 452 -2.83 -12.84 -8.49
N CYS A 453 -1.82 -12.52 -7.67
CA CYS A 453 -0.91 -11.38 -7.90
C CYS A 453 -0.10 -11.52 -9.20
N PHE A 454 0.00 -12.74 -9.76
CA PHE A 454 0.61 -13.02 -11.06
C PHE A 454 -0.44 -13.29 -12.16
N GLN A 455 -1.70 -12.96 -11.90
CA GLN A 455 -2.84 -13.07 -12.81
C GLN A 455 -3.48 -11.68 -12.97
N CYS A 456 -4.30 -11.50 -14.01
CA CYS A 456 -5.10 -10.29 -14.20
C CYS A 456 -6.54 -10.68 -14.50
N ASP A 457 -7.51 -9.87 -14.04
CA ASP A 457 -8.92 -10.17 -14.33
C ASP A 457 -9.27 -9.87 -15.80
N VAL A 458 -9.18 -10.89 -16.64
CA VAL A 458 -9.53 -10.86 -18.06
C VAL A 458 -11.03 -10.61 -18.33
N ASN A 459 -11.92 -10.70 -17.34
CA ASN A 459 -13.34 -10.36 -17.52
C ASN A 459 -13.54 -8.84 -17.70
N ILE A 460 -12.62 -8.04 -17.16
CA ILE A 460 -12.60 -6.58 -17.28
C ILE A 460 -11.99 -6.11 -18.62
N ALA A 461 -11.37 -7.00 -19.41
CA ALA A 461 -10.58 -6.67 -20.62
C ALA A 461 -11.13 -5.54 -21.51
N CYS A 462 -10.32 -4.50 -21.72
CA CYS A 462 -10.62 -3.45 -22.68
C CYS A 462 -10.64 -4.00 -24.11
N LYS A 463 -11.61 -3.55 -24.92
CA LYS A 463 -11.66 -3.83 -26.36
C LYS A 463 -11.28 -2.58 -27.14
N GLU A 464 -9.98 -2.37 -27.29
CA GLU A 464 -9.44 -1.45 -28.29
C GLU A 464 -8.50 -2.25 -29.21
N GLU A 465 -8.46 -1.89 -30.50
CA GLU A 465 -7.56 -2.55 -31.46
C GLU A 465 -6.12 -2.04 -31.24
N PRO A 466 -5.09 -2.87 -31.48
CA PRO A 466 -3.70 -2.48 -31.22
C PRO A 466 -3.34 -1.21 -32.00
N ILE A 467 -2.80 -0.22 -31.27
CA ILE A 467 -2.31 1.02 -31.86
C ILE A 467 -1.21 0.67 -32.85
N GLN A 468 -1.46 0.90 -34.14
CA GLN A 468 -0.43 0.76 -35.16
C GLN A 468 0.60 1.86 -34.96
N SER A 469 1.75 1.49 -34.39
CA SER A 469 2.95 2.32 -34.38
C SER A 469 3.36 2.61 -35.83
N GLU A 470 3.23 3.86 -36.28
CA GLU A 470 3.93 4.29 -37.49
C GLU A 470 5.44 4.12 -37.26
N ASP A 471 6.16 3.56 -38.24
CA ASP A 471 7.61 3.34 -38.18
C ASP A 471 8.38 4.67 -38.10
N VAL A 472 8.57 5.18 -36.87
CA VAL A 472 9.42 6.34 -36.60
C VAL A 472 10.88 5.91 -36.72
N SER A 473 11.35 5.94 -37.98
CA SER A 473 12.75 5.83 -38.44
C SER A 473 13.79 5.82 -37.31
N SER A 474 14.41 4.66 -37.11
CA SER A 474 15.37 4.36 -36.04
C SER A 474 16.68 5.14 -36.14
N THR A 475 16.60 6.42 -35.80
CA THR A 475 17.72 7.28 -35.44
C THR A 475 17.69 7.48 -33.93
N THR A 476 18.26 6.52 -33.20
CA THR A 476 18.43 6.61 -31.74
C THR A 476 19.24 7.86 -31.39
N PRO A 477 18.69 8.83 -30.65
CA PRO A 477 19.51 9.81 -29.96
C PRO A 477 20.24 9.06 -28.83
N ASP A 478 21.56 9.25 -28.72
CA ASP A 478 22.24 9.00 -27.45
C ASP A 478 21.70 10.03 -26.44
N VAL A 479 20.65 9.66 -25.72
CA VAL A 479 20.23 10.40 -24.52
C VAL A 479 21.33 10.15 -23.48
N PRO A 480 22.04 11.19 -23.02
CA PRO A 480 23.12 10.98 -22.07
C PRO A 480 22.57 10.40 -20.75
N PRO A 481 23.36 9.62 -20.00
CA PRO A 481 22.99 9.25 -18.63
C PRO A 481 22.76 10.52 -17.80
N PRO A 482 22.02 10.42 -16.67
CA PRO A 482 21.71 11.57 -15.82
C PRO A 482 22.98 12.41 -15.54
N PRO A 483 22.94 13.75 -15.69
CA PRO A 483 24.14 14.61 -15.70
C PRO A 483 24.82 14.80 -14.33
N TRP A 484 24.62 13.83 -13.43
CA TRP A 484 25.01 13.82 -12.02
C TRP A 484 25.99 12.68 -11.66
N ASP A 485 26.31 11.80 -12.62
CA ASP A 485 27.31 10.75 -12.48
C ASP A 485 28.72 11.30 -12.19
N ASP A 486 29.62 10.43 -11.72
CA ASP A 486 31.07 10.69 -11.53
C ASP A 486 31.51 11.75 -10.48
N ALA A 487 30.93 11.68 -9.27
CA ALA A 487 31.51 12.34 -8.08
C ALA A 487 31.89 11.40 -6.91
N ALA A 488 31.25 10.23 -6.77
CA ALA A 488 31.39 9.39 -5.57
C ALA A 488 32.51 8.33 -5.64
N GLY A 489 32.79 7.80 -6.84
CA GLY A 489 33.56 6.55 -7.03
C GLY A 489 35.08 6.59 -6.81
N LYS A 490 35.63 7.55 -6.06
CA LYS A 490 37.08 7.72 -5.83
C LYS A 490 37.43 8.13 -4.39
N ALA A 491 37.09 7.28 -3.42
CA ALA A 491 37.63 7.33 -2.06
C ALA A 491 38.41 6.04 -1.76
N GLY A 492 39.52 6.14 -1.01
CA GLY A 492 40.38 4.99 -0.72
C GLY A 492 39.91 4.17 0.47
N VAL A 493 40.18 2.85 0.46
CA VAL A 493 39.75 1.87 1.48
C VAL A 493 40.03 2.31 2.93
N GLY A 494 41.14 3.03 3.17
CA GLY A 494 41.50 3.53 4.51
C GLY A 494 40.70 4.75 5.01
N GLU A 495 39.87 5.38 4.18
CA GLU A 495 39.04 6.54 4.54
C GLU A 495 37.59 6.14 4.87
N VAL A 496 37.18 4.94 4.41
CA VAL A 496 35.81 4.41 4.52
C VAL A 496 35.39 4.18 5.97
N THR A 497 36.25 3.68 6.84
CA THR A 497 35.91 3.40 8.26
C THR A 497 35.60 4.66 9.06
N GLY A 498 36.23 5.80 8.74
CA GLY A 498 35.91 7.09 9.33
C GLY A 498 34.61 7.71 8.79
N ARG A 499 34.24 7.36 7.55
CA ARG A 499 33.00 7.80 6.90
C ARG A 499 31.80 7.00 7.40
N LEU A 500 31.92 5.68 7.46
CA LEU A 500 30.85 4.77 7.87
C LEU A 500 30.44 4.99 9.33
N LEU A 501 31.39 5.29 10.22
CA LEU A 501 31.04 5.67 11.60
C LEU A 501 30.18 6.96 11.64
N LYS A 502 30.35 7.84 10.66
CA LYS A 502 29.59 9.09 10.49
C LYS A 502 28.28 8.92 9.70
N GLU A 503 28.13 7.84 8.95
CA GLU A 503 26.90 7.43 8.26
C GLU A 503 25.99 6.61 9.19
N LEU A 504 26.55 5.72 10.01
CA LEU A 504 25.89 5.15 11.19
C LEU A 504 25.40 6.28 12.12
N MET A 505 26.27 7.27 12.39
CA MET A 505 25.99 8.50 13.13
C MET A 505 25.44 9.65 12.26
N LEU A 506 24.74 9.36 11.15
CA LEU A 506 23.80 10.33 10.58
C LEU A 506 22.74 10.55 11.65
N SER A 507 22.86 11.68 12.37
CA SER A 507 22.07 11.96 13.56
C SER A 507 20.61 12.14 13.16
N SER A 508 19.80 11.10 13.40
CA SER A 508 18.34 11.14 13.33
C SER A 508 17.87 12.45 13.98
N PRO A 509 17.10 13.30 13.29
CA PRO A 509 16.68 14.58 13.82
C PRO A 509 15.93 14.39 15.14
N PRO A 510 15.97 15.38 16.04
CA PRO A 510 15.47 15.23 17.41
C PRO A 510 13.96 14.94 17.50
N ASN A 511 13.23 15.07 16.38
CA ASN A 511 11.81 14.74 16.25
C ASN A 511 11.60 14.01 14.90
N ARG A 512 10.67 13.04 14.84
CA ARG A 512 10.41 12.29 13.60
C ARG A 512 9.59 13.12 12.60
N THR A 513 8.41 13.60 13.01
CA THR A 513 7.44 14.21 12.08
C THR A 513 7.09 15.64 12.47
N GLY A 514 7.21 16.57 11.51
CA GLY A 514 6.66 17.91 11.62
C GLY A 514 5.27 18.03 10.97
N PHE A 515 4.49 19.05 11.33
CA PHE A 515 3.27 19.37 10.59
C PHE A 515 2.97 20.87 10.57
N VAL A 516 2.23 21.33 9.56
CA VAL A 516 1.69 22.71 9.47
C VAL A 516 0.17 22.69 9.37
N TYR A 517 -0.46 23.64 10.07
CA TYR A 517 -1.89 23.92 10.01
C TYR A 517 -2.15 25.36 10.46
N ASP A 518 -2.85 26.14 9.62
CA ASP A 518 -3.16 27.55 9.84
C ASP A 518 -4.62 27.87 9.49
N GLU A 519 -5.32 28.50 10.44
CA GLU A 519 -6.74 28.84 10.31
C GLU A 519 -7.02 29.90 9.23
N ARG A 520 -6.02 30.70 8.81
CA ARG A 520 -6.16 31.67 7.71
C ARG A 520 -6.50 30.97 6.39
N MET A 521 -6.07 29.72 6.20
CA MET A 521 -6.41 28.92 5.02
C MET A 521 -7.90 28.59 4.93
N LYS A 522 -8.69 28.78 6.00
CA LYS A 522 -10.17 28.63 5.98
C LYS A 522 -10.91 29.87 5.46
N LEU A 523 -10.23 30.99 5.23
CA LEU A 523 -10.86 32.25 4.82
C LEU A 523 -11.31 32.23 3.35
N HIS A 524 -10.54 31.60 2.45
CA HIS A 524 -10.97 31.30 1.08
C HIS A 524 -12.13 30.29 1.08
N ARG A 525 -13.32 30.71 0.63
CA ARG A 525 -14.55 29.90 0.68
C ARG A 525 -15.61 30.41 -0.30
N THR A 526 -16.55 29.53 -0.62
CA THR A 526 -17.81 29.84 -1.30
C THR A 526 -18.96 29.05 -0.64
N PHE A 527 -20.19 29.22 -1.11
CA PHE A 527 -21.35 28.42 -0.69
C PHE A 527 -21.42 27.14 -1.53
N ASP A 528 -21.71 26.01 -0.89
CA ASP A 528 -22.00 24.68 -1.48
C ASP A 528 -21.02 24.24 -2.58
N HIS A 529 -19.83 23.79 -2.15
CA HIS A 529 -18.71 23.45 -3.04
C HIS A 529 -17.84 22.35 -2.41
N PRO A 530 -17.28 21.40 -3.19
CA PRO A 530 -16.50 20.27 -2.66
C PRO A 530 -15.19 20.71 -2.00
N GLU A 531 -14.43 21.60 -2.64
CA GLU A 531 -13.27 22.24 -2.01
C GLU A 531 -13.77 23.30 -1.01
N ARG A 532 -13.80 22.94 0.27
CA ARG A 532 -14.41 23.72 1.37
C ARG A 532 -13.49 23.82 2.61
N PRO A 533 -13.60 24.88 3.43
CA PRO A 533 -12.77 25.09 4.63
C PRO A 533 -12.77 23.93 5.63
N GLU A 534 -13.87 23.17 5.69
CA GLU A 534 -14.04 22.03 6.60
C GLU A 534 -13.04 20.90 6.31
N ARG A 535 -12.46 20.82 5.10
CA ARG A 535 -11.49 19.79 4.72
C ARG A 535 -10.30 19.73 5.68
N ILE A 536 -9.55 20.82 5.76
CA ILE A 536 -8.39 20.92 6.67
C ILE A 536 -8.81 20.88 8.14
N ALA A 537 -10.02 21.38 8.48
CA ALA A 537 -10.52 21.36 9.85
C ALA A 537 -10.86 19.94 10.35
N ARG A 538 -11.45 19.09 9.50
CA ARG A 538 -11.73 17.68 9.84
C ARG A 538 -10.47 16.84 9.84
N ILE A 539 -9.51 17.08 8.93
CA ILE A 539 -8.19 16.45 9.00
C ILE A 539 -7.50 16.79 10.33
N TYR A 540 -7.41 18.07 10.71
CA TYR A 540 -6.80 18.50 11.98
C TYR A 540 -7.55 17.94 13.20
N SER A 541 -8.89 17.96 13.19
CA SER A 541 -9.72 17.34 14.24
C SER A 541 -9.40 15.85 14.40
N LYS A 542 -9.37 15.09 13.30
CA LYS A 542 -9.08 13.65 13.29
C LYS A 542 -7.64 13.34 13.74
N HIS A 543 -6.68 14.22 13.43
CA HIS A 543 -5.31 14.13 13.98
C HIS A 543 -5.26 14.39 15.49
N GLN A 544 -6.10 15.28 16.01
CA GLN A 544 -6.21 15.53 17.45
C GLN A 544 -6.95 14.38 18.16
N GLU A 545 -8.02 13.84 17.55
CA GLU A 545 -8.82 12.72 18.04
C GLU A 545 -7.94 11.46 18.28
N HIS A 546 -7.04 11.09 17.36
CA HIS A 546 -6.10 9.96 17.54
C HIS A 546 -4.74 10.35 18.18
N GLY A 547 -4.62 11.54 18.79
CA GLY A 547 -3.39 11.97 19.49
C GLY A 547 -2.14 12.06 18.61
N LEU A 548 -2.31 12.35 17.31
CA LEU A 548 -1.20 12.53 16.37
C LEU A 548 -0.56 13.93 16.52
N ILE A 549 -1.37 14.94 16.83
CA ILE A 549 -0.90 16.33 17.07
C ILE A 549 0.15 16.38 18.18
N ASP A 550 -0.04 15.64 19.28
CA ASP A 550 0.87 15.61 20.43
C ASP A 550 2.16 14.81 20.18
N ARG A 551 2.22 14.07 19.06
CA ARG A 551 3.37 13.26 18.62
C ARG A 551 4.18 13.93 17.51
N CYS A 552 3.57 14.85 16.77
CA CYS A 552 4.23 15.65 15.75
C CYS A 552 4.71 17.00 16.32
N ILE A 553 5.71 17.62 15.70
CA ILE A 553 6.06 19.02 15.98
C ILE A 553 5.22 19.95 15.12
N LYS A 554 4.42 20.82 15.75
CA LYS A 554 3.78 21.92 15.03
C LYS A 554 4.84 22.93 14.60
N LEU A 555 5.00 23.09 13.29
CA LEU A 555 5.93 24.03 12.68
C LEU A 555 5.28 25.41 12.51
N GLU A 556 6.11 26.45 12.38
CA GLU A 556 5.64 27.82 12.17
C GLU A 556 4.96 27.98 10.80
N THR A 557 4.04 28.93 10.67
CA THR A 557 3.23 29.15 9.47
C THR A 557 3.40 30.59 8.97
N ARG A 558 3.59 30.76 7.65
CA ARG A 558 3.86 32.06 7.03
C ARG A 558 3.18 32.19 5.67
N GLU A 559 3.17 33.42 5.16
CA GLU A 559 2.87 33.69 3.76
C GLU A 559 4.13 33.49 2.89
N ALA A 560 3.96 32.97 1.68
CA ALA A 560 4.97 33.01 0.64
C ALA A 560 5.15 34.44 0.13
N THR A 561 6.40 34.84 -0.08
CA THR A 561 6.76 36.14 -0.67
C THR A 561 6.49 36.15 -2.18
N ALA A 562 6.42 37.34 -2.78
CA ALA A 562 6.28 37.45 -4.24
C ALA A 562 7.45 36.78 -4.98
N GLU A 563 8.68 36.94 -4.49
CA GLU A 563 9.89 36.31 -5.05
C GLU A 563 9.84 34.77 -5.00
N GLU A 564 9.23 34.19 -3.97
CA GLU A 564 9.02 32.73 -3.88
C GLU A 564 7.89 32.26 -4.81
N LEU A 565 6.80 33.02 -4.98
CA LEU A 565 5.75 32.68 -5.95
C LEU A 565 6.23 32.81 -7.40
N GLU A 566 7.09 33.79 -7.68
CA GLU A 566 7.66 34.08 -9.00
C GLU A 566 8.66 33.01 -9.49
N THR A 567 9.06 32.03 -8.66
CA THR A 567 9.86 30.88 -9.14
C THR A 567 9.06 29.94 -10.04
N CYS A 568 7.72 29.99 -9.99
CA CYS A 568 6.84 29.12 -10.76
C CYS A 568 5.75 29.88 -11.54
N HIS A 569 5.24 31.00 -11.03
CA HIS A 569 4.12 31.73 -11.62
C HIS A 569 4.53 33.12 -12.14
N LEU A 570 3.93 33.57 -13.25
CA LEU A 570 4.19 34.90 -13.77
C LEU A 570 3.57 35.98 -12.88
N ALA A 571 4.26 37.12 -12.76
CA ALA A 571 3.81 38.27 -11.98
C ALA A 571 2.41 38.79 -12.36
N ASP A 572 1.98 38.64 -13.61
CA ASP A 572 0.60 38.96 -14.06
C ASP A 572 -0.46 38.11 -13.32
N MET A 573 -0.24 36.79 -13.24
CA MET A 573 -1.13 35.84 -12.56
C MET A 573 -1.13 36.06 -11.05
N ILE A 574 0.06 36.26 -10.46
CA ILE A 574 0.20 36.60 -9.03
C ILE A 574 -0.53 37.93 -8.76
N GLY A 575 -0.44 38.89 -9.67
CA GLY A 575 -1.16 40.17 -9.63
C GLY A 575 -2.68 40.00 -9.66
N ASP A 576 -3.23 39.27 -10.64
CA ASP A 576 -4.67 38.97 -10.74
C ASP A 576 -5.22 38.37 -9.44
N ILE A 577 -4.51 37.38 -8.89
CA ILE A 577 -4.90 36.73 -7.63
C ILE A 577 -4.78 37.72 -6.46
N LYS A 578 -3.73 38.54 -6.42
CA LYS A 578 -3.50 39.52 -5.35
C LYS A 578 -4.56 40.62 -5.29
N GLU A 579 -5.06 41.07 -6.43
CA GLU A 579 -6.11 42.10 -6.48
C GLU A 579 -7.46 41.59 -5.94
N THR A 580 -7.70 40.27 -5.79
CA THR A 580 -8.96 39.77 -5.18
C THR A 580 -9.23 40.39 -3.81
N SER A 581 -8.17 40.62 -3.03
CA SER A 581 -8.21 41.26 -1.70
C SER A 581 -8.75 42.69 -1.67
N LYS A 582 -8.86 43.35 -2.83
CA LYS A 582 -9.31 44.75 -2.98
C LYS A 582 -10.66 44.87 -3.69
N HIS A 583 -11.14 43.78 -4.31
CA HIS A 583 -12.23 43.83 -5.26
C HIS A 583 -13.61 43.61 -4.62
N THR A 584 -14.62 44.27 -5.20
CA THR A 584 -16.01 44.02 -4.86
C THR A 584 -16.48 42.67 -5.38
N ALA A 585 -17.54 42.10 -4.79
CA ALA A 585 -18.12 40.82 -5.21
C ALA A 585 -18.52 40.74 -6.70
N ARG A 586 -18.63 41.88 -7.40
CA ARG A 586 -18.86 41.91 -8.84
C ARG A 586 -17.57 41.75 -9.65
N GLU A 587 -16.52 42.48 -9.28
CA GLU A 587 -15.22 42.43 -9.96
C GLU A 587 -14.50 41.09 -9.70
N LEU A 588 -14.78 40.47 -8.55
CA LEU A 588 -14.41 39.08 -8.28
C LEU A 588 -15.02 38.09 -9.29
N ILE A 589 -16.25 38.31 -9.77
CA ILE A 589 -16.84 37.48 -10.84
C ILE A 589 -16.09 37.72 -12.16
N ASP A 590 -15.73 38.96 -12.48
CA ASP A 590 -14.94 39.26 -13.69
C ASP A 590 -13.55 38.56 -13.66
N ILE A 591 -12.93 38.42 -12.47
CA ILE A 591 -11.69 37.64 -12.27
C ILE A 591 -11.95 36.13 -12.35
N GLN A 592 -13.05 35.65 -11.77
CA GLN A 592 -13.44 34.23 -11.81
C GLN A 592 -13.71 33.77 -13.25
N ASP A 593 -14.46 34.56 -14.01
CA ASP A 593 -14.75 34.32 -15.43
C ASP A 593 -13.48 34.42 -16.29
N LYS A 594 -12.48 35.22 -15.90
CA LYS A 594 -11.15 35.25 -16.55
C LYS A 594 -10.44 33.90 -16.40
N PHE A 595 -10.35 33.36 -15.17
CA PHE A 595 -9.72 32.05 -14.94
C PHE A 595 -10.51 30.89 -15.56
N ASN A 596 -11.85 30.94 -15.53
CA ASN A 596 -12.72 29.91 -16.12
C ASN A 596 -12.95 30.08 -17.65
N SER A 597 -12.20 30.97 -18.32
CA SER A 597 -12.47 31.36 -19.71
C SER A 597 -12.06 30.34 -20.78
N THR A 598 -11.37 29.25 -20.41
CA THR A 598 -10.81 28.30 -21.39
C THR A 598 -11.19 26.84 -21.08
N ARG A 599 -10.97 25.94 -22.04
CA ARG A 599 -11.16 24.49 -21.83
C ARG A 599 -10.09 23.83 -20.93
N TYR A 600 -8.99 24.53 -20.64
CA TYR A 600 -7.80 24.04 -19.92
C TYR A 600 -7.57 24.76 -18.57
N SER A 601 -8.49 25.65 -18.20
CA SER A 601 -8.43 26.52 -17.03
C SER A 601 -9.88 26.77 -16.64
N ARG A 602 -10.32 26.08 -15.60
CA ARG A 602 -11.73 25.96 -15.19
C ARG A 602 -11.83 25.71 -13.70
N ASP A 603 -13.07 25.66 -13.22
CA ASP A 603 -13.42 25.12 -11.91
C ASP A 603 -12.65 25.86 -10.79
N ILE A 604 -12.58 27.19 -10.95
CA ILE A 604 -12.07 28.16 -9.98
C ILE A 604 -13.23 28.99 -9.43
N TYR A 605 -13.25 29.19 -8.11
CA TYR A 605 -14.06 30.19 -7.41
C TYR A 605 -13.14 31.16 -6.66
N VAL A 606 -13.52 32.43 -6.48
CA VAL A 606 -12.65 33.40 -5.77
C VAL A 606 -13.35 34.11 -4.61
N HIS A 607 -12.56 34.49 -3.60
CA HIS A 607 -12.96 35.19 -2.38
C HIS A 607 -11.94 36.33 -2.12
N PRO A 608 -12.27 37.40 -1.39
CA PRO A 608 -11.28 38.43 -1.05
C PRO A 608 -10.00 37.85 -0.43
N ASP A 609 -10.15 36.86 0.47
CA ASP A 609 -9.05 36.15 1.13
C ASP A 609 -8.40 35.02 0.30
N THR A 610 -8.69 34.89 -1.00
CA THR A 610 -8.04 33.90 -1.89
C THR A 610 -6.52 34.06 -1.87
N TYR A 611 -6.00 35.26 -2.14
CA TYR A 611 -4.54 35.51 -2.13
C TYR A 611 -3.91 35.17 -0.78
N LEU A 612 -4.52 35.61 0.33
CA LEU A 612 -4.03 35.31 1.68
C LEU A 612 -3.98 33.79 1.93
N SER A 613 -5.05 33.08 1.62
CA SER A 613 -5.13 31.62 1.86
C SER A 613 -4.11 30.86 1.01
N ALA A 614 -4.00 31.19 -0.28
CA ALA A 614 -3.03 30.56 -1.19
C ALA A 614 -1.58 30.89 -0.83
N SER A 615 -1.28 32.14 -0.46
CA SER A 615 0.05 32.52 0.02
C SER A 615 0.40 31.84 1.35
N VAL A 616 -0.56 31.61 2.26
CA VAL A 616 -0.34 30.82 3.48
C VAL A 616 -0.14 29.33 3.16
N ALA A 617 -0.88 28.74 2.21
CA ALA A 617 -0.68 27.34 1.80
C ALA A 617 0.74 27.10 1.25
N ALA A 618 1.19 27.97 0.33
CA ALA A 618 2.55 27.91 -0.21
C ALA A 618 3.60 28.14 0.90
N GLY A 619 3.46 29.20 1.70
CA GLY A 619 4.42 29.55 2.75
C GLY A 619 4.51 28.53 3.89
N CYS A 620 3.39 27.88 4.24
CA CYS A 620 3.38 26.69 5.11
C CYS A 620 4.21 25.55 4.51
N THR A 621 4.03 25.26 3.22
CA THR A 621 4.76 24.19 2.52
C THR A 621 6.27 24.49 2.44
N LEU A 622 6.66 25.76 2.29
CA LEU A 622 8.07 26.17 2.37
C LEU A 622 8.69 25.95 3.75
N ASN A 623 7.90 26.11 4.83
CA ASN A 623 8.37 25.82 6.18
C ASN A 623 8.52 24.31 6.47
N LEU A 624 7.81 23.43 5.74
CA LEU A 624 8.05 21.99 5.77
C LEU A 624 9.43 21.65 5.20
N VAL A 625 9.78 22.27 4.06
CA VAL A 625 11.10 22.13 3.43
C VAL A 625 12.21 22.61 4.36
N ASP A 626 12.01 23.78 5.01
CA ASP A 626 12.97 24.30 5.99
C ASP A 626 13.19 23.35 7.16
N ALA A 627 12.12 22.80 7.74
CA ALA A 627 12.22 21.90 8.89
C ALA A 627 12.91 20.56 8.55
N VAL A 628 12.62 19.98 7.38
CA VAL A 628 13.24 18.73 6.92
C VAL A 628 14.69 18.94 6.52
N LEU A 629 15.00 19.95 5.71
CA LEU A 629 16.36 20.16 5.19
C LEU A 629 17.32 20.85 6.18
N SER A 630 16.80 21.40 7.28
CA SER A 630 17.63 21.83 8.43
C SER A 630 17.81 20.74 9.51
N ASN A 631 17.25 19.54 9.32
CA ASN A 631 17.28 18.43 10.28
C ASN A 631 16.59 18.78 11.63
N GLN A 632 15.52 19.57 11.59
CA GLN A 632 14.61 19.80 12.73
C GLN A 632 13.63 18.62 12.90
N VAL A 633 13.18 18.05 11.78
CA VAL A 633 12.31 16.87 11.67
C VAL A 633 12.81 15.95 10.54
N LEU A 634 12.45 14.67 10.55
CA LEU A 634 12.83 13.71 9.49
C LEU A 634 11.94 13.83 8.26
N ASN A 635 10.63 13.92 8.51
CA ASN A 635 9.57 14.01 7.51
C ASN A 635 8.50 15.01 7.98
N ALA A 636 7.59 15.46 7.11
CA ALA A 636 6.61 16.48 7.49
C ALA A 636 5.29 16.47 6.70
N VAL A 637 4.22 16.95 7.34
CA VAL A 637 2.83 16.87 6.83
C VAL A 637 2.19 18.27 6.67
N GLY A 638 1.71 18.57 5.46
CA GLY A 638 1.04 19.80 5.08
C GLY A 638 -0.49 19.66 5.07
N ILE A 639 -1.15 20.08 6.15
CA ILE A 639 -2.61 20.19 6.22
C ILE A 639 -3.03 21.56 5.66
N VAL A 640 -2.85 21.74 4.34
CA VAL A 640 -2.95 23.04 3.63
C VAL A 640 -4.14 23.13 2.68
N ARG A 641 -4.63 24.34 2.40
CA ARG A 641 -5.56 24.65 1.29
C ARG A 641 -5.51 26.15 0.94
N PRO A 642 -5.87 26.60 -0.28
CA PRO A 642 -6.26 25.80 -1.45
C PRO A 642 -5.15 24.88 -1.97
N PRO A 643 -5.50 23.86 -2.79
CA PRO A 643 -4.53 23.00 -3.48
C PRO A 643 -3.68 23.78 -4.50
N GLY A 644 -2.72 23.08 -5.12
CA GLY A 644 -1.74 23.65 -6.05
C GLY A 644 -1.48 22.88 -7.35
N HIS A 645 -1.64 21.55 -7.41
CA HIS A 645 -1.06 20.73 -8.50
C HIS A 645 -1.62 21.02 -9.91
N HIS A 646 -2.84 21.56 -10.04
CA HIS A 646 -3.41 22.01 -11.33
C HIS A 646 -2.95 23.42 -11.79
N ALA A 647 -2.38 24.23 -10.90
CA ALA A 647 -1.96 25.60 -11.21
C ALA A 647 -0.66 25.60 -12.04
N ASP A 648 -0.69 26.21 -13.22
CA ASP A 648 0.50 26.38 -14.07
C ASP A 648 1.10 27.78 -13.94
N SER A 649 2.14 28.08 -14.71
CA SER A 649 2.85 29.38 -14.65
C SER A 649 1.99 30.61 -15.00
N LYS A 650 0.77 30.44 -15.51
CA LYS A 650 -0.07 31.52 -16.06
C LYS A 650 -1.53 31.48 -15.61
N LEU A 651 -2.04 30.30 -15.24
CA LEU A 651 -3.46 30.06 -15.01
C LEU A 651 -3.71 29.25 -13.73
N ALA A 652 -4.64 29.75 -12.91
CA ALA A 652 -5.29 29.00 -11.85
C ALA A 652 -6.39 28.11 -12.45
N SER A 653 -6.46 26.84 -12.02
CA SER A 653 -7.41 25.85 -12.52
C SER A 653 -7.68 24.78 -11.44
N GLY A 654 -8.85 24.13 -11.45
CA GLY A 654 -9.14 22.99 -10.57
C GLY A 654 -8.93 23.32 -9.10
N PHE A 655 -9.55 24.41 -8.63
CA PHE A 655 -9.38 24.98 -7.28
C PHE A 655 -7.96 25.47 -6.92
N CYS A 656 -6.95 25.23 -7.76
CA CYS A 656 -5.55 25.52 -7.47
C CYS A 656 -5.14 26.94 -7.90
N PHE A 657 -4.46 27.66 -7.00
CA PHE A 657 -4.01 29.05 -7.23
C PHE A 657 -2.52 29.20 -7.39
N PHE A 658 -1.73 28.56 -6.53
CA PHE A 658 -0.27 28.51 -6.60
C PHE A 658 0.15 27.06 -6.39
N ASN A 659 1.13 26.58 -7.15
CA ASN A 659 1.54 25.19 -7.10
C ASN A 659 2.46 24.97 -5.89
N ASN A 660 1.84 24.68 -4.74
CA ASN A 660 2.49 24.55 -3.43
C ASN A 660 3.74 23.64 -3.49
N VAL A 661 3.61 22.47 -4.12
CA VAL A 661 4.68 21.47 -4.25
C VAL A 661 5.77 21.90 -5.24
N ALA A 662 5.42 22.51 -6.37
CA ALA A 662 6.41 23.00 -7.34
C ALA A 662 7.23 24.17 -6.77
N ILE A 663 6.59 25.11 -6.09
CA ILE A 663 7.25 26.24 -5.41
C ILE A 663 8.17 25.70 -4.30
N ALA A 664 7.71 24.74 -3.50
CA ALA A 664 8.52 24.07 -2.48
C ALA A 664 9.72 23.30 -3.07
N SER A 665 9.56 22.67 -4.23
CA SER A 665 10.64 22.01 -4.96
C SER A 665 11.68 23.03 -5.45
N LYS A 666 11.25 24.14 -6.07
CA LYS A 666 12.18 25.23 -6.47
C LYS A 666 12.84 25.91 -5.28
N TYR A 667 12.15 26.02 -4.15
CA TYR A 667 12.73 26.53 -2.91
C TYR A 667 13.82 25.61 -2.33
N ALA A 668 13.57 24.29 -2.30
CA ALA A 668 14.55 23.28 -1.90
C ALA A 668 15.82 23.34 -2.78
N GLN A 669 15.64 23.42 -4.10
CA GLN A 669 16.74 23.59 -5.06
C GLN A 669 17.53 24.88 -4.82
N ASN A 670 16.84 26.03 -4.76
CA ASN A 670 17.46 27.36 -4.68
C ASN A 670 18.12 27.66 -3.33
N LYS A 671 17.54 27.21 -2.21
CA LYS A 671 17.99 27.55 -0.85
C LYS A 671 18.94 26.50 -0.25
N TYR A 672 18.70 25.22 -0.52
CA TYR A 672 19.46 24.11 0.07
C TYR A 672 20.35 23.36 -0.92
N GLY A 673 20.24 23.64 -2.23
CA GLY A 673 21.06 22.99 -3.25
C GLY A 673 20.67 21.54 -3.55
N VAL A 674 19.44 21.13 -3.19
CA VAL A 674 18.87 19.82 -3.51
C VAL A 674 18.89 19.61 -5.03
N LYS A 675 19.45 18.50 -5.51
CA LYS A 675 19.67 18.25 -6.94
C LYS A 675 18.62 17.38 -7.60
N ARG A 676 17.95 16.53 -6.82
CA ARG A 676 16.97 15.54 -7.32
C ARG A 676 15.77 15.52 -6.38
N VAL A 677 14.63 15.99 -6.88
CA VAL A 677 13.35 15.97 -6.16
C VAL A 677 12.43 14.98 -6.85
N LEU A 678 11.88 14.04 -6.09
CA LEU A 678 10.78 13.19 -6.57
C LEU A 678 9.46 13.82 -6.14
N ILE A 679 8.50 13.94 -7.05
CA ILE A 679 7.11 14.28 -6.77
C ILE A 679 6.26 13.09 -7.19
N VAL A 680 5.60 12.45 -6.21
CA VAL A 680 4.56 11.45 -6.49
C VAL A 680 3.20 12.13 -6.30
N ASP A 681 2.37 12.12 -7.33
CA ASP A 681 1.03 12.69 -7.32
C ASP A 681 0.00 11.56 -7.40
N TRP A 682 -0.66 11.27 -6.27
CA TRP A 682 -1.67 10.23 -6.14
C TRP A 682 -3.10 10.78 -6.10
N ASP A 683 -3.27 12.10 -6.34
CA ASP A 683 -4.57 12.71 -6.58
C ASP A 683 -5.24 12.04 -7.79
N VAL A 684 -6.56 11.85 -7.74
CA VAL A 684 -7.26 11.15 -8.83
C VAL A 684 -7.26 11.96 -10.13
N HIS A 685 -6.89 13.24 -10.09
CA HIS A 685 -6.75 14.12 -11.24
C HIS A 685 -5.28 14.31 -11.64
N HIS A 686 -5.02 14.40 -12.95
CA HIS A 686 -3.67 14.71 -13.43
C HIS A 686 -3.25 16.12 -13.00
N GLY A 687 -2.16 16.22 -12.22
CA GLY A 687 -1.50 17.46 -11.81
C GLY A 687 -0.81 18.20 -12.98
N ASN A 688 -1.62 18.64 -13.97
CA ASN A 688 -1.17 19.29 -15.20
C ASN A 688 -0.33 20.55 -14.96
N GLY A 689 -0.52 21.23 -13.82
CA GLY A 689 0.27 22.39 -13.44
C GLY A 689 1.70 21.98 -13.10
N THR A 690 1.83 20.95 -12.26
CA THR A 690 3.10 20.35 -11.86
C THR A 690 3.86 19.81 -13.07
N GLN A 691 3.20 19.03 -13.93
CA GLN A 691 3.80 18.56 -15.19
C GLN A 691 4.32 19.75 -16.03
N ARG A 692 3.50 20.75 -16.33
CA ARG A 692 3.91 21.92 -17.15
C ARG A 692 5.05 22.74 -16.55
N LEU A 693 5.26 22.69 -15.23
CA LEU A 693 6.34 23.40 -14.53
C LEU A 693 7.67 22.65 -14.55
N PHE A 694 7.66 21.31 -14.68
CA PHE A 694 8.87 20.47 -14.67
C PHE A 694 9.10 19.68 -15.96
N GLU A 695 8.26 19.82 -16.99
CA GLU A 695 8.28 19.03 -18.23
C GLU A 695 9.63 18.99 -18.97
N SER A 696 10.50 19.98 -18.73
CA SER A 696 11.84 20.09 -19.30
C SER A 696 12.97 20.13 -18.26
N ASP A 697 12.73 19.60 -17.06
CA ASP A 697 13.66 19.72 -15.92
C ASP A 697 14.08 18.35 -15.34
N PRO A 698 15.24 17.79 -15.74
CA PRO A 698 15.75 16.51 -15.23
C PRO A 698 16.23 16.54 -13.76
N SER A 699 16.10 17.68 -13.06
CA SER A 699 16.31 17.75 -11.61
C SER A 699 15.06 17.38 -10.80
N VAL A 700 13.90 17.21 -11.46
CA VAL A 700 12.65 16.81 -10.83
C VAL A 700 12.02 15.64 -11.60
N LEU A 701 11.82 14.52 -10.92
CA LEU A 701 11.04 13.39 -11.43
C LEU A 701 9.60 13.55 -10.94
N TYR A 702 8.66 13.75 -11.86
CA TYR A 702 7.23 13.79 -11.57
C TYR A 702 6.58 12.46 -12.02
N ILE A 703 5.88 11.79 -11.10
CA ILE A 703 5.10 10.58 -11.38
C ILE A 703 3.67 10.80 -10.89
N SER A 704 2.68 10.59 -11.75
CA SER A 704 1.26 10.77 -11.39
C SER A 704 0.44 9.52 -11.69
N LEU A 705 -0.30 9.03 -10.69
CA LEU A 705 -1.35 8.02 -10.86
C LEU A 705 -2.69 8.75 -10.85
N HIS A 706 -3.41 8.76 -11.95
CA HIS A 706 -4.63 9.56 -12.06
C HIS A 706 -5.63 8.92 -13.02
N ARG A 707 -6.91 9.23 -12.84
CA ARG A 707 -7.95 8.81 -13.76
C ARG A 707 -7.88 9.65 -15.03
N HIS A 708 -7.76 8.99 -16.19
CA HIS A 708 -7.54 9.63 -17.48
C HIS A 708 -8.75 9.42 -18.43
N GLU A 709 -9.29 8.20 -18.48
CA GLU A 709 -10.44 7.82 -19.30
C GLU A 709 -10.30 8.27 -20.77
N ASN A 710 -9.14 7.99 -21.37
CA ASN A 710 -8.76 8.41 -22.72
C ASN A 710 -8.88 9.94 -22.94
N GLY A 711 -8.47 10.72 -21.94
CA GLY A 711 -8.48 12.18 -21.93
C GLY A 711 -9.86 12.81 -21.69
N MET A 712 -10.84 12.03 -21.21
CA MET A 712 -12.20 12.50 -20.91
C MET A 712 -12.40 12.93 -19.45
N TYR A 713 -11.56 12.47 -18.53
CA TYR A 713 -11.59 12.86 -17.12
C TYR A 713 -10.86 14.21 -16.90
N PHE A 714 -11.14 14.93 -15.80
CA PHE A 714 -10.52 16.25 -15.55
C PHE A 714 -9.01 16.11 -15.28
N PRO A 715 -8.13 16.98 -15.82
CA PRO A 715 -8.36 18.27 -16.51
C PRO A 715 -8.77 18.19 -17.99
N MET A 716 -8.87 16.98 -18.55
CA MET A 716 -9.22 16.63 -19.94
C MET A 716 -8.18 16.97 -21.01
N GLY A 717 -8.16 16.14 -22.06
CA GLY A 717 -7.18 16.19 -23.14
C GLY A 717 -5.97 15.28 -22.88
N PRO A 718 -4.98 15.28 -23.79
CA PRO A 718 -3.91 14.28 -23.82
C PRO A 718 -2.75 14.57 -22.86
N GLU A 719 -2.80 15.62 -22.02
CA GLU A 719 -1.62 16.00 -21.22
C GLU A 719 -1.30 15.00 -20.09
N GLY A 720 -2.30 14.25 -19.61
CA GLY A 720 -2.13 13.10 -18.72
C GLY A 720 -1.93 11.76 -19.45
N ALA A 721 -1.80 11.76 -20.78
CA ALA A 721 -1.59 10.52 -21.52
C ALA A 721 -0.17 9.95 -21.29
N VAL A 722 -0.06 8.64 -21.47
CA VAL A 722 1.16 7.86 -21.21
C VAL A 722 2.31 8.18 -22.17
N ASP A 723 2.03 8.79 -23.32
CA ASP A 723 3.04 9.26 -24.28
C ASP A 723 3.67 10.62 -23.91
N GLN A 724 3.15 11.32 -22.89
CA GLN A 724 3.66 12.62 -22.42
C GLN A 724 4.88 12.47 -21.50
N VAL A 725 5.93 11.85 -22.02
CA VAL A 725 7.17 11.47 -21.31
C VAL A 725 8.12 12.66 -21.00
N GLY A 726 7.65 13.90 -21.03
CA GLY A 726 8.48 15.11 -20.91
C GLY A 726 9.05 15.64 -22.24
N LYS A 727 9.81 16.75 -22.18
CA LYS A 727 10.27 17.52 -23.35
C LYS A 727 11.70 18.04 -23.18
N GLY A 728 12.52 17.93 -24.22
CA GLY A 728 13.94 18.34 -24.16
C GLY A 728 14.69 17.54 -23.09
N ASP A 729 15.51 18.21 -22.30
CA ASP A 729 16.33 17.60 -21.26
C ASP A 729 15.52 16.87 -20.16
N GLY A 730 14.23 17.21 -20.00
CA GLY A 730 13.29 16.53 -19.09
C GLY A 730 12.65 15.26 -19.65
N GLN A 731 13.05 14.77 -20.84
CA GLN A 731 12.52 13.52 -21.38
C GLN A 731 12.89 12.31 -20.51
N GLY A 732 11.88 11.52 -20.16
CA GLY A 732 11.94 10.43 -19.19
C GLY A 732 11.51 10.85 -17.77
N TYR A 733 11.57 12.13 -17.40
CA TYR A 733 11.37 12.62 -16.03
C TYR A 733 9.93 13.03 -15.70
N ASN A 734 8.99 12.84 -16.64
CA ASN A 734 7.56 13.01 -16.42
C ASN A 734 6.83 11.71 -16.77
N VAL A 735 6.18 11.07 -15.79
CA VAL A 735 5.61 9.71 -15.90
C VAL A 735 4.12 9.75 -15.55
N ASN A 736 3.27 9.34 -16.50
CA ASN A 736 1.81 9.34 -16.34
C ASN A 736 1.26 7.90 -16.31
N ILE A 737 0.68 7.49 -15.18
CA ILE A 737 -0.06 6.22 -15.02
C ILE A 737 -1.55 6.55 -15.11
N GLY A 738 -2.01 6.78 -16.35
CA GLY A 738 -3.37 7.25 -16.64
C GLY A 738 -4.39 6.11 -16.67
N TRP A 739 -5.24 5.98 -15.65
CA TRP A 739 -6.26 4.94 -15.55
C TRP A 739 -7.38 5.14 -16.58
N ASN A 740 -7.62 4.12 -17.42
CA ASN A 740 -8.67 4.10 -18.44
C ASN A 740 -9.59 2.90 -18.18
N THR A 741 -10.65 3.08 -17.37
CA THR A 741 -11.52 1.96 -16.94
C THR A 741 -12.68 1.73 -17.89
N GLY A 742 -13.09 2.75 -18.66
CA GLY A 742 -14.10 2.59 -19.71
C GLY A 742 -15.48 2.18 -19.18
N ASN A 743 -15.82 2.57 -17.94
CA ASN A 743 -16.97 2.11 -17.15
C ASN A 743 -16.86 0.66 -16.62
N LYS A 744 -15.65 0.07 -16.54
CA LYS A 744 -15.43 -1.28 -16.02
C LYS A 744 -14.49 -1.26 -14.81
N GLY A 745 -15.07 -1.41 -13.62
CA GLY A 745 -14.30 -1.34 -12.37
C GLY A 745 -13.86 0.07 -12.00
N LEU A 746 -13.46 0.21 -10.74
CA LEU A 746 -12.87 1.40 -10.13
C LEU A 746 -11.51 0.98 -9.57
N MET A 747 -10.47 1.80 -9.76
CA MET A 747 -9.12 1.46 -9.30
C MET A 747 -9.04 1.53 -7.77
N GLY A 748 -8.36 0.57 -7.14
CA GLY A 748 -8.19 0.52 -5.68
C GLY A 748 -6.77 0.13 -5.27
N ASP A 749 -6.64 -0.40 -4.06
CA ASP A 749 -5.32 -0.72 -3.48
C ASP A 749 -4.50 -1.70 -4.34
N ALA A 750 -5.17 -2.61 -5.06
CA ALA A 750 -4.51 -3.58 -5.94
C ALA A 750 -3.71 -2.89 -7.07
N GLU A 751 -4.35 -1.98 -7.80
CA GLU A 751 -3.68 -1.28 -8.92
C GLU A 751 -2.70 -0.20 -8.43
N TYR A 752 -2.99 0.46 -7.30
CA TYR A 752 -2.06 1.42 -6.72
C TYR A 752 -0.80 0.74 -6.16
N LEU A 753 -0.92 -0.40 -5.45
CA LEU A 753 0.25 -1.19 -5.04
C LEU A 753 1.01 -1.75 -6.25
N ALA A 754 0.33 -2.25 -7.29
CA ALA A 754 0.98 -2.72 -8.51
C ALA A 754 1.78 -1.59 -9.20
N ALA A 755 1.22 -0.38 -9.30
CA ALA A 755 1.95 0.78 -9.82
C ALA A 755 3.14 1.18 -8.92
N PHE A 756 3.04 1.02 -7.61
CA PHE A 756 4.16 1.24 -6.70
C PHE A 756 5.28 0.21 -6.88
N HIS A 757 4.94 -1.08 -6.98
CA HIS A 757 5.90 -2.16 -7.18
C HIS A 757 6.57 -2.12 -8.56
N HIS A 758 5.83 -1.81 -9.63
CA HIS A 758 6.33 -1.93 -11.01
C HIS A 758 6.80 -0.62 -11.64
N ILE A 759 6.36 0.56 -11.15
CA ILE A 759 6.74 1.87 -11.71
C ILE A 759 7.44 2.73 -10.66
N ILE A 760 6.74 3.13 -9.60
CA ILE A 760 7.18 4.25 -8.73
C ILE A 760 8.41 3.89 -7.90
N MET A 761 8.43 2.73 -7.23
CA MET A 761 9.61 2.35 -6.45
C MET A 761 10.83 2.03 -7.34
N PRO A 762 10.73 1.23 -8.43
CA PRO A 762 11.86 1.01 -9.34
C PRO A 762 12.45 2.30 -9.93
N LEU A 763 11.60 3.28 -10.28
CA LEU A 763 12.05 4.60 -10.73
C LEU A 763 12.68 5.42 -9.60
N ALA A 764 12.08 5.42 -8.41
CA ALA A 764 12.61 6.17 -7.28
C ALA A 764 13.98 5.66 -6.81
N TYR A 765 14.22 4.34 -6.83
CA TYR A 765 15.54 3.77 -6.56
C TYR A 765 16.58 4.12 -7.65
N GLN A 766 16.18 4.12 -8.93
CA GLN A 766 17.08 4.50 -10.03
C GLN A 766 17.34 6.02 -10.12
N PHE A 767 16.38 6.86 -9.75
CA PHE A 767 16.54 8.32 -9.68
C PHE A 767 17.26 8.77 -8.40
N ASN A 768 17.13 8.01 -7.31
CA ASN A 768 17.75 8.24 -6.01
C ASN A 768 17.54 9.69 -5.50
N PRO A 769 16.30 10.09 -5.18
CA PRO A 769 15.98 11.47 -4.81
C PRO A 769 16.64 11.91 -3.50
N GLU A 770 16.94 13.20 -3.40
CA GLU A 770 17.45 13.85 -2.18
C GLU A 770 16.31 14.40 -1.29
N LEU A 771 15.12 14.59 -1.87
CA LEU A 771 13.87 14.97 -1.20
C LEU A 771 12.68 14.36 -1.97
N VAL A 772 11.66 13.89 -1.25
CA VAL A 772 10.40 13.40 -1.83
C VAL A 772 9.24 14.31 -1.40
N PHE A 773 8.43 14.73 -2.36
CA PHE A 773 7.09 15.24 -2.10
C PHE A 773 6.03 14.20 -2.48
N ILE A 774 4.95 14.16 -1.70
CA ILE A 774 3.71 13.53 -2.09
C ILE A 774 2.68 14.65 -2.28
N SER A 775 2.24 14.86 -3.52
CA SER A 775 1.02 15.61 -3.84
C SER A 775 -0.15 14.73 -3.42
N ALA A 776 -0.68 14.99 -2.24
CA ALA A 776 -1.55 14.07 -1.52
C ALA A 776 -3.02 14.45 -1.69
N GLY A 777 -3.56 14.16 -2.88
CA GLY A 777 -5.00 14.12 -3.08
C GLY A 777 -5.61 12.88 -2.42
N PHE A 778 -6.75 13.03 -1.76
CA PHE A 778 -7.47 11.90 -1.17
C PHE A 778 -8.85 11.69 -1.83
N ASP A 779 -8.99 12.10 -3.10
CA ASP A 779 -10.16 11.85 -3.96
C ASP A 779 -10.07 10.54 -4.73
N ALA A 780 -8.89 9.91 -4.80
CA ALA A 780 -8.79 8.50 -5.19
C ALA A 780 -9.31 7.55 -4.09
N ALA A 781 -9.69 8.07 -2.91
CA ALA A 781 -10.12 7.27 -1.77
C ALA A 781 -11.55 6.72 -1.90
N LYS A 782 -11.80 5.55 -1.30
CA LYS A 782 -13.14 4.97 -1.13
C LYS A 782 -14.12 6.03 -0.59
N GLY A 783 -15.25 6.19 -1.29
CA GLY A 783 -16.33 7.11 -0.90
C GLY A 783 -16.11 8.59 -1.25
N ASP A 784 -15.09 8.98 -2.01
CA ASP A 784 -14.99 10.35 -2.52
C ASP A 784 -16.02 10.64 -3.64
N PRO A 785 -16.74 11.78 -3.60
CA PRO A 785 -17.79 12.09 -4.58
C PRO A 785 -17.29 12.49 -5.98
N LEU A 786 -15.99 12.71 -6.21
CA LEU A 786 -15.46 13.10 -7.53
C LEU A 786 -14.65 11.99 -8.22
N GLY A 787 -13.75 11.31 -7.50
CA GLY A 787 -12.78 10.40 -8.10
C GLY A 787 -13.37 9.12 -8.71
N ASN A 788 -14.31 8.51 -8.00
CA ASN A 788 -14.79 7.13 -8.20
C ASN A 788 -13.60 6.14 -8.25
N CYS A 789 -12.83 6.10 -7.17
CA CYS A 789 -11.81 5.08 -6.92
C CYS A 789 -12.02 4.50 -5.52
N LEU A 790 -11.29 3.43 -5.19
CA LEU A 790 -11.52 2.57 -4.03
C LEU A 790 -10.25 2.42 -3.17
N VAL A 791 -9.31 3.36 -3.24
CA VAL A 791 -8.08 3.32 -2.41
C VAL A 791 -8.48 3.47 -0.94
N SER A 792 -8.02 2.55 -0.10
CA SER A 792 -8.29 2.55 1.33
C SER A 792 -7.30 3.45 2.09
N PRO A 793 -7.68 3.97 3.28
CA PRO A 793 -6.73 4.60 4.20
C PRO A 793 -5.48 3.75 4.43
N GLU A 794 -5.67 2.44 4.55
CA GLU A 794 -4.65 1.41 4.69
C GLU A 794 -3.69 1.47 3.48
N GLY A 795 -4.22 1.43 2.25
CA GLY A 795 -3.46 1.60 1.00
C GLY A 795 -2.59 2.85 0.97
N TYR A 796 -3.12 4.02 1.35
CA TYR A 796 -2.32 5.24 1.51
C TYR A 796 -1.22 5.09 2.57
N GLY A 797 -1.47 4.36 3.65
CA GLY A 797 -0.46 3.97 4.64
C GLY A 797 0.68 3.15 4.04
N HIS A 798 0.38 2.08 3.31
CA HIS A 798 1.41 1.24 2.66
C HIS A 798 2.19 1.98 1.57
N MET A 799 1.54 2.85 0.79
CA MET A 799 2.21 3.74 -0.16
C MET A 799 3.16 4.72 0.54
N THR A 800 2.74 5.31 1.67
CA THR A 800 3.58 6.16 2.52
C THR A 800 4.78 5.40 3.11
N HIS A 801 4.56 4.14 3.50
CA HIS A 801 5.61 3.28 4.06
C HIS A 801 6.70 2.97 3.03
N MET A 802 6.31 2.59 1.81
CA MET A 802 7.27 2.34 0.72
C MET A 802 8.11 3.59 0.39
N LEU A 803 7.47 4.75 0.26
CA LEU A 803 8.17 6.03 0.00
C LEU A 803 9.02 6.51 1.18
N SER A 804 8.76 6.04 2.40
CA SER A 804 9.62 6.34 3.57
C SER A 804 11.00 5.65 3.51
N SER A 805 11.19 4.65 2.64
CA SER A 805 12.50 4.00 2.46
C SER A 805 13.52 4.86 1.70
N ILE A 806 13.06 5.73 0.79
CA ILE A 806 13.92 6.51 -0.11
C ILE A 806 14.27 7.90 0.45
N ALA A 807 15.24 8.59 -0.16
CA ALA A 807 15.77 9.88 0.30
C ALA A 807 16.22 9.93 1.77
N GLY A 808 16.47 8.78 2.40
CA GLY A 808 16.77 8.70 3.84
C GLY A 808 15.60 9.17 4.71
N GLY A 809 14.36 8.89 4.28
CA GLY A 809 13.14 9.25 5.00
C GLY A 809 12.66 10.68 4.83
N ARG A 810 13.33 11.51 4.03
CA ARG A 810 12.93 12.92 3.77
C ARG A 810 11.74 13.00 2.82
N VAL A 811 10.56 12.74 3.38
CA VAL A 811 9.25 12.79 2.71
C VAL A 811 8.42 13.97 3.23
N ILE A 812 7.82 14.74 2.33
CA ILE A 812 6.90 15.83 2.66
C ILE A 812 5.55 15.57 1.97
N THR A 813 4.51 15.31 2.76
CA THR A 813 3.16 14.98 2.28
C THR A 813 2.28 16.23 2.32
N VAL A 814 1.78 16.71 1.18
CA VAL A 814 1.09 18.01 1.05
C VAL A 814 -0.33 17.78 0.53
N LEU A 815 -1.36 18.23 1.26
CA LEU A 815 -2.75 18.04 0.86
C LEU A 815 -3.08 18.75 -0.46
N GLU A 816 -3.59 17.98 -1.43
CA GLU A 816 -4.12 18.48 -2.70
C GLU A 816 -5.66 18.31 -2.72
N GLY A 817 -6.23 17.40 -3.51
CA GLY A 817 -7.66 17.09 -3.61
C GLY A 817 -8.23 16.19 -2.51
N GLY A 818 -9.36 15.54 -2.79
CA GLY A 818 -10.18 14.80 -1.82
C GLY A 818 -11.21 15.67 -1.08
N TYR A 819 -12.47 15.24 -1.07
CA TYR A 819 -13.64 16.07 -0.79
C TYR A 819 -14.68 15.39 0.13
N ASN A 820 -14.65 14.05 0.28
CA ASN A 820 -15.30 13.37 1.40
C ASN A 820 -14.56 13.70 2.72
N LEU A 821 -15.21 14.45 3.60
CA LEU A 821 -14.62 14.94 4.86
C LEU A 821 -14.20 13.84 5.84
N ASN A 822 -14.72 12.61 5.71
CA ASN A 822 -14.26 11.48 6.51
C ASN A 822 -13.06 10.81 5.84
N SER A 823 -13.19 10.37 4.57
CA SER A 823 -12.13 9.67 3.84
C SER A 823 -10.81 10.44 3.86
N ILE A 824 -10.82 11.76 3.59
CA ILE A 824 -9.58 12.58 3.62
C ILE A 824 -8.95 12.69 5.01
N ALA A 825 -9.78 12.71 6.07
CA ALA A 825 -9.32 12.88 7.44
C ALA A 825 -8.72 11.58 7.99
N VAL A 826 -9.34 10.46 7.63
CA VAL A 826 -8.93 9.08 7.94
C VAL A 826 -7.64 8.74 7.18
N SER A 827 -7.57 8.93 5.86
CA SER A 827 -6.38 8.62 5.05
C SER A 827 -5.16 9.50 5.39
N MET A 828 -5.32 10.82 5.54
CA MET A 828 -4.21 11.71 5.91
C MET A 828 -3.68 11.42 7.33
N ALA A 829 -4.55 10.98 8.25
CA ALA A 829 -4.14 10.53 9.57
C ALA A 829 -3.40 9.16 9.50
N MET A 830 -3.77 8.26 8.57
CA MET A 830 -2.99 7.03 8.33
C MET A 830 -1.58 7.35 7.80
N CYS A 831 -1.45 8.21 6.78
CA CYS A 831 -0.15 8.67 6.30
C CYS A 831 0.72 9.22 7.45
N THR A 832 0.12 10.04 8.32
CA THR A 832 0.82 10.62 9.48
C THR A 832 1.20 9.58 10.54
N ARG A 833 0.40 8.52 10.76
CA ARG A 833 0.77 7.38 11.63
C ARG A 833 2.04 6.67 11.13
N ILE A 834 2.12 6.41 9.83
CA ILE A 834 3.30 5.77 9.19
C ILE A 834 4.53 6.69 9.23
N MET A 835 4.34 7.98 8.95
CA MET A 835 5.42 8.98 9.05
C MET A 835 5.94 9.14 10.49
N LEU A 836 5.07 8.95 11.50
CA LEU A 836 5.43 8.87 12.92
C LEU A 836 6.04 7.52 13.35
N GLY A 837 6.01 6.49 12.49
CA GLY A 837 6.58 5.18 12.78
C GLY A 837 5.67 4.29 13.64
N ASP A 838 4.35 4.44 13.54
CA ASP A 838 3.44 3.32 13.81
C ASP A 838 3.60 2.25 12.70
N PRO A 839 3.32 0.96 12.97
CA PRO A 839 3.31 -0.05 11.92
C PRO A 839 2.20 0.19 10.89
N CYS A 840 2.33 -0.41 9.71
CA CYS A 840 1.21 -0.55 8.78
C CYS A 840 0.04 -1.32 9.43
N PRO A 841 -1.21 -1.06 9.03
CA PRO A 841 -2.31 -1.99 9.25
C PRO A 841 -2.09 -3.30 8.44
N ASP A 842 -3.00 -4.26 8.58
CA ASP A 842 -3.06 -5.37 7.62
C ASP A 842 -3.83 -4.91 6.37
N LEU A 843 -3.35 -5.30 5.19
CA LEU A 843 -3.95 -4.98 3.90
C LEU A 843 -4.05 -6.24 3.04
N SER A 844 -5.23 -6.49 2.48
CA SER A 844 -5.49 -7.60 1.56
C SER A 844 -5.94 -7.02 0.22
N PRO A 845 -5.00 -6.61 -0.66
CA PRO A 845 -5.36 -6.08 -1.97
C PRO A 845 -6.06 -7.16 -2.81
N GLY A 846 -7.04 -6.73 -3.60
CA GLY A 846 -7.71 -7.61 -4.56
C GLY A 846 -6.80 -8.01 -5.73
N ILE A 847 -7.36 -8.73 -6.70
CA ILE A 847 -6.69 -8.96 -7.97
C ILE A 847 -6.67 -7.62 -8.74
N PRO A 848 -5.52 -7.15 -9.25
CA PRO A 848 -5.50 -5.94 -10.07
C PRO A 848 -6.25 -6.18 -11.38
N SER A 849 -7.08 -5.20 -11.76
CA SER A 849 -7.85 -5.24 -13.00
C SER A 849 -6.94 -5.26 -14.24
N SER A 850 -7.37 -5.96 -15.30
CA SER A 850 -6.60 -6.02 -16.55
C SER A 850 -6.39 -4.65 -17.22
N CYS A 851 -7.31 -3.69 -17.01
CA CYS A 851 -7.13 -2.30 -17.48
C CYS A 851 -6.13 -1.50 -16.63
N GLY A 852 -6.02 -1.77 -15.33
CA GLY A 852 -4.98 -1.21 -14.48
C GLY A 852 -3.59 -1.76 -14.83
N MET A 853 -3.47 -3.08 -14.97
CA MET A 853 -2.22 -3.71 -15.40
C MET A 853 -1.78 -3.26 -16.80
N GLN A 854 -2.72 -3.07 -17.74
CA GLN A 854 -2.41 -2.49 -19.05
C GLN A 854 -1.83 -1.08 -18.93
N ALA A 855 -2.44 -0.19 -18.13
CA ALA A 855 -1.93 1.17 -17.94
C ALA A 855 -0.54 1.20 -17.28
N ILE A 856 -0.25 0.25 -16.38
CA ILE A 856 1.08 0.05 -15.77
C ILE A 856 2.09 -0.42 -16.82
N TYR A 857 1.76 -1.41 -17.66
CA TYR A 857 2.62 -1.85 -18.75
C TYR A 857 2.86 -0.76 -19.79
N ASP A 858 1.82 -0.01 -20.20
CA ASP A 858 1.96 1.08 -21.16
C ASP A 858 2.91 2.17 -20.63
N ALA A 859 2.85 2.46 -19.32
CA ALA A 859 3.75 3.40 -18.65
C ALA A 859 5.20 2.87 -18.61
N ALA A 860 5.41 1.59 -18.25
CA ALA A 860 6.73 0.97 -18.33
C ALA A 860 7.29 1.02 -19.77
N LYS A 861 6.44 0.73 -20.77
CA LYS A 861 6.81 0.68 -22.19
C LYS A 861 7.14 2.06 -22.77
N ALA A 862 6.41 3.11 -22.39
CA ALA A 862 6.73 4.48 -22.76
C ALA A 862 8.10 4.92 -22.22
N HIS A 863 8.52 4.35 -21.08
CA HIS A 863 9.72 4.74 -20.33
C HIS A 863 10.93 3.79 -20.44
N GLU A 864 10.80 2.61 -21.08
CA GLU A 864 11.86 1.59 -21.18
C GLU A 864 13.19 2.09 -21.76
N LYS A 865 13.12 3.09 -22.65
CA LYS A 865 14.26 3.73 -23.33
C LYS A 865 14.99 4.79 -22.50
N PHE A 866 14.41 5.22 -21.37
CA PHE A 866 14.99 6.25 -20.49
C PHE A 866 15.53 5.65 -19.18
N TRP A 867 14.85 4.61 -18.67
CA TRP A 867 15.13 4.01 -17.37
C TRP A 867 15.32 2.50 -17.53
N SER A 868 16.49 1.99 -17.13
CA SER A 868 16.73 0.54 -17.19
C SER A 868 15.73 -0.22 -16.32
N SER A 869 15.36 0.32 -15.15
CA SER A 869 14.36 -0.31 -14.29
C SER A 869 12.98 -0.42 -14.96
N MET A 870 12.64 0.41 -15.95
CA MET A 870 11.41 0.26 -16.73
C MET A 870 11.54 -0.79 -17.83
N LYS A 871 12.67 -0.86 -18.54
CA LYS A 871 13.00 -1.97 -19.47
C LYS A 871 12.92 -3.32 -18.73
N ASP A 872 13.46 -3.37 -17.53
CA ASP A 872 13.56 -4.57 -16.71
C ASP A 872 12.18 -4.98 -16.12
N GLN A 873 11.21 -4.05 -16.08
CA GLN A 873 9.81 -4.31 -15.70
C GLN A 873 8.90 -4.65 -16.91
N VAL A 874 9.17 -4.13 -18.11
CA VAL A 874 8.37 -4.41 -19.33
C VAL A 874 8.29 -5.92 -19.60
N GLY A 875 9.43 -6.61 -19.68
CA GLY A 875 9.45 -8.05 -19.97
C GLY A 875 8.77 -8.91 -18.90
N PHE A 876 8.73 -8.42 -17.65
CA PHE A 876 7.97 -9.05 -16.55
C PHE A 876 6.46 -8.84 -16.73
N LEU A 877 6.03 -7.60 -16.99
CA LEU A 877 4.61 -7.23 -17.15
C LEU A 877 3.97 -7.88 -18.39
N GLU A 878 4.74 -8.08 -19.47
CA GLU A 878 4.32 -8.87 -20.65
C GLU A 878 3.86 -10.28 -20.24
N THR A 879 4.56 -10.93 -19.29
CA THR A 879 4.16 -12.26 -18.78
C THR A 879 2.83 -12.26 -18.02
N MET A 880 2.43 -11.13 -17.43
CA MET A 880 1.21 -11.03 -16.61
C MET A 880 -0.03 -10.84 -17.47
N ILE A 881 0.08 -9.94 -18.46
CA ILE A 881 -1.04 -9.45 -19.27
C ILE A 881 -1.32 -10.39 -20.45
N PHE A 882 -0.28 -10.85 -21.14
CA PHE A 882 -0.45 -11.69 -22.32
C PHE A 882 -0.51 -13.16 -21.94
N LYS A 883 -1.23 -13.94 -22.77
CA LYS A 883 -1.15 -15.40 -22.74
C LYS A 883 -0.03 -15.83 -23.68
N GLU A 884 0.75 -16.81 -23.27
CA GLU A 884 1.60 -17.53 -24.21
C GLU A 884 0.70 -18.28 -25.20
N ASP A 885 0.94 -18.11 -26.50
CA ASP A 885 0.22 -18.86 -27.53
C ASP A 885 0.72 -20.31 -27.54
N GLU A 886 -0.08 -21.24 -26.98
CA GLU A 886 0.15 -22.71 -27.01
C GLU A 886 -0.03 -23.31 -28.42
N SER A 887 0.54 -22.66 -29.46
CA SER A 887 0.32 -23.03 -30.88
C SER A 887 1.59 -23.05 -31.74
N SER A 888 2.78 -23.10 -31.13
CA SER A 888 4.07 -23.25 -31.85
C SER A 888 4.90 -24.48 -31.45
N THR A 889 4.29 -25.49 -30.80
CA THR A 889 4.94 -26.77 -30.44
C THR A 889 4.05 -27.98 -30.77
N GLU A 890 3.67 -28.11 -32.04
CA GLU A 890 3.35 -29.41 -32.64
C GLU A 890 4.30 -29.67 -33.82
N ASP A 891 4.59 -30.94 -34.09
CA ASP A 891 5.67 -31.37 -34.98
C ASP A 891 5.51 -30.93 -36.43
N ASN A 892 6.65 -30.66 -37.08
CA ASN A 892 6.75 -30.77 -38.53
C ASN A 892 8.10 -31.34 -39.00
N ASP A 893 8.63 -32.33 -38.28
CA ASP A 893 9.84 -33.06 -38.66
C ASP A 893 9.56 -34.10 -39.77
N THR A 894 9.01 -33.61 -40.89
CA THR A 894 8.70 -34.43 -42.06
C THR A 894 9.92 -34.53 -42.96
N ILE A 895 10.73 -35.58 -42.76
CA ILE A 895 11.86 -35.91 -43.64
C ILE A 895 11.33 -36.28 -45.04
N GLN A 896 11.38 -35.33 -45.98
CA GLN A 896 11.33 -35.64 -47.42
C GLN A 896 12.72 -35.57 -48.03
N THR A 897 13.30 -36.74 -48.24
CA THR A 897 14.38 -36.92 -49.22
C THR A 897 13.80 -36.80 -50.63
N ASP A 898 14.32 -35.89 -51.47
CA ASP A 898 14.78 -36.32 -52.80
C ASP A 898 15.71 -35.37 -53.58
N SER A 899 16.59 -36.01 -54.36
CA SER A 899 17.23 -35.53 -55.59
C SER A 899 17.91 -34.14 -55.66
N THR A 900 19.24 -34.15 -55.68
CA THR A 900 20.06 -33.09 -56.33
C THR A 900 19.97 -33.17 -57.85
N SER A 901 20.03 -32.04 -58.57
CA SER A 901 20.65 -32.02 -59.92
C SER A 901 21.33 -30.68 -60.26
N SER A 902 22.65 -30.75 -60.47
CA SER A 902 23.55 -29.92 -61.30
C SER A 902 23.32 -28.39 -61.49
N SER A 903 24.35 -27.54 -61.48
CA SER A 903 25.62 -27.78 -62.20
C SER A 903 26.83 -26.94 -61.71
N ASN A 904 27.95 -27.66 -61.54
CA ASN A 904 29.34 -27.32 -61.89
C ASN A 904 29.84 -25.86 -61.82
N ALA A 905 30.71 -25.59 -60.84
CA ALA A 905 32.07 -25.12 -61.10
C ALA A 905 33.03 -25.48 -59.93
N ALA A 906 34.27 -25.85 -60.24
CA ALA A 906 35.34 -26.19 -59.30
C ALA A 906 36.70 -26.10 -60.04
N PRO A 907 37.88 -26.26 -59.39
CA PRO A 907 38.21 -26.18 -57.96
C PRO A 907 39.35 -25.15 -57.69
N ARG A 908 39.86 -25.07 -56.43
CA ARG A 908 41.31 -25.14 -56.14
C ARG A 908 41.65 -25.24 -54.64
N ASP A 909 42.16 -26.42 -54.28
CA ASP A 909 43.31 -26.75 -53.41
C ASP A 909 43.40 -26.23 -51.96
N ALA A 910 43.84 -27.12 -51.07
CA ALA A 910 44.02 -26.92 -49.63
C ALA A 910 45.37 -27.50 -49.12
N VAL A 911 45.84 -27.05 -47.95
CA VAL A 911 46.91 -27.62 -47.08
C VAL A 911 46.60 -27.10 -45.65
N THR A 912 46.19 -27.82 -44.60
CA THR A 912 46.44 -29.14 -43.96
C THR A 912 47.49 -29.15 -42.82
N SER A 913 47.03 -29.37 -41.59
CA SER A 913 47.68 -30.02 -40.40
C SER A 913 46.61 -30.04 -39.28
N GLU A 914 46.46 -30.97 -38.33
CA GLU A 914 47.19 -32.18 -37.84
C GLU A 914 46.14 -33.30 -37.51
N PRO A 915 46.33 -34.28 -36.58
CA PRO A 915 47.49 -35.10 -36.16
C PRO A 915 47.18 -36.62 -36.36
N SER A 916 47.74 -37.56 -35.56
CA SER A 916 47.60 -39.02 -35.78
C SER A 916 47.72 -39.95 -34.55
N VAL A 917 46.77 -40.90 -34.40
CA VAL A 917 46.94 -42.38 -34.09
C VAL A 917 47.55 -42.78 -32.71
N PRO A 918 47.31 -43.99 -32.10
CA PRO A 918 46.44 -45.18 -32.38
C PRO A 918 45.27 -45.37 -31.34
N GLU A 919 44.23 -46.23 -31.46
CA GLU A 919 44.04 -47.67 -31.81
C GLU A 919 44.48 -48.70 -30.72
N ARG A 920 43.82 -49.86 -30.45
CA ARG A 920 42.49 -50.48 -30.82
C ARG A 920 42.28 -51.85 -30.09
N VAL A 921 41.03 -52.32 -29.84
CA VAL A 921 40.47 -53.68 -30.20
C VAL A 921 38.98 -53.87 -29.79
N ASP A 922 38.09 -54.13 -30.77
CA ASP A 922 37.27 -55.35 -31.03
C ASP A 922 36.74 -56.22 -29.82
N GLU A 923 35.55 -56.89 -29.79
CA GLU A 923 34.40 -57.11 -30.72
C GLU A 923 33.18 -57.80 -30.00
N VAL A 924 31.94 -57.77 -30.58
CA VAL A 924 30.87 -58.83 -30.65
C VAL A 924 30.32 -59.51 -29.33
N SER A 925 29.01 -59.77 -29.09
CA SER A 925 27.69 -59.43 -29.69
C SER A 925 26.46 -59.90 -28.82
N SER A 926 25.22 -59.46 -29.20
CA SER A 926 23.93 -60.22 -29.18
C SER A 926 23.28 -60.70 -27.84
N THR A 927 21.94 -60.80 -27.63
CA THR A 927 20.70 -60.41 -28.39
C THR A 927 19.45 -60.35 -27.46
N LYS A 928 18.29 -59.93 -28.00
CA LYS A 928 16.98 -59.72 -27.33
C LYS A 928 16.18 -60.99 -26.96
N ALA A 929 15.40 -60.86 -25.88
CA ALA A 929 13.98 -61.24 -25.66
C ALA A 929 13.43 -62.66 -25.91
N GLU A 930 12.51 -63.06 -25.02
CA GLU A 930 11.28 -63.80 -25.37
C GLU A 930 10.18 -63.51 -24.33
N ALA A 931 8.92 -63.89 -24.59
CA ALA A 931 7.76 -63.58 -23.74
C ALA A 931 6.72 -64.71 -23.71
N SER A 932 6.02 -64.90 -22.58
CA SER A 932 4.88 -65.82 -22.51
C SER A 932 3.85 -65.45 -21.43
N SER A 933 2.60 -65.78 -21.75
CA SER A 933 1.37 -65.46 -21.02
C SER A 933 1.03 -66.44 -19.90
N ALA A 934 0.31 -65.96 -18.87
CA ALA A 934 -0.75 -66.70 -18.18
C ALA A 934 -1.82 -65.73 -17.64
N ALA A 935 -3.09 -66.16 -17.59
CA ALA A 935 -4.23 -65.34 -17.16
C ALA A 935 -4.76 -65.77 -15.77
N GLY A 936 -5.62 -64.94 -15.18
CA GLY A 936 -6.25 -65.19 -13.88
C GLY A 936 -7.25 -64.09 -13.52
N ASP A 937 -8.44 -64.16 -14.12
CA ASP A 937 -9.53 -63.17 -13.97
C ASP A 937 -10.18 -63.21 -12.57
N GLY A 938 -10.86 -62.13 -12.15
CA GLY A 938 -11.51 -62.08 -10.83
C GLY A 938 -12.19 -60.77 -10.42
N ASP A 939 -13.16 -60.28 -11.20
CA ASP A 939 -14.11 -59.24 -10.76
C ASP A 939 -15.04 -59.76 -9.61
N GLY A 940 -15.68 -58.93 -8.77
CA GLY A 940 -15.70 -57.47 -8.66
C GLY A 940 -16.78 -56.97 -7.67
N GLU A 941 -16.94 -55.64 -7.61
CA GLU A 941 -18.11 -54.82 -7.18
C GLU A 941 -18.87 -55.03 -5.82
N ASP A 942 -19.00 -53.90 -5.10
CA ASP A 942 -20.17 -53.34 -4.36
C ASP A 942 -20.99 -54.13 -3.30
N GLY A 943 -21.40 -53.40 -2.23
CA GLY A 943 -22.42 -53.89 -1.27
C GLY A 943 -22.63 -53.06 0.01
N LEU A 944 -23.23 -51.88 -0.07
CA LEU A 944 -23.51 -51.01 1.10
C LEU A 944 -24.80 -51.41 1.88
N LYS A 945 -24.75 -51.61 3.22
CA LYS A 945 -25.66 -51.03 4.26
C LYS A 945 -25.76 -51.79 5.61
N ASP A 946 -26.13 -51.03 6.65
CA ASP A 946 -26.38 -51.41 8.05
C ASP A 946 -27.80 -51.96 8.34
N ILE A 947 -28.02 -52.58 9.51
CA ILE A 947 -28.81 -52.04 10.65
C ILE A 947 -28.92 -53.06 11.83
N LEU A 948 -29.17 -52.54 13.04
CA LEU A 948 -29.11 -53.18 14.36
C LEU A 948 -30.35 -54.00 14.81
N GLU A 949 -30.12 -54.93 15.76
CA GLU A 949 -30.95 -55.21 16.96
C GLU A 949 -30.00 -55.58 18.14
N GLY A 950 -30.30 -55.48 19.44
CA GLY A 950 -31.48 -54.96 20.16
C GLY A 950 -31.24 -54.82 21.69
N MET A 951 -31.65 -53.70 22.27
CA MET A 951 -31.28 -53.11 23.58
C MET A 951 -31.66 -53.85 24.89
N SER A 952 -30.87 -53.66 25.97
CA SER A 952 -31.31 -53.18 27.34
C SER A 952 -30.25 -53.47 28.45
N GLY A 953 -30.00 -52.62 29.47
CA GLY A 953 -30.35 -51.20 29.70
C GLY A 953 -30.04 -50.68 31.13
N MET A 954 -29.82 -49.35 31.28
CA MET A 954 -29.84 -48.52 32.52
C MET A 954 -28.74 -48.71 33.63
N ASN A 955 -28.38 -47.74 34.49
CA ASN A 955 -28.29 -46.25 34.44
C ASN A 955 -27.54 -45.70 35.72
N LEU A 956 -27.23 -44.38 35.78
CA LEU A 956 -26.97 -43.49 36.95
C LEU A 956 -25.56 -43.38 37.62
N GLN A 957 -24.84 -42.31 37.24
CA GLN A 957 -24.37 -41.14 38.05
C GLN A 957 -23.54 -41.26 39.37
N GLN A 958 -22.40 -40.52 39.39
CA GLN A 958 -21.89 -39.51 40.37
C GLN A 958 -22.27 -39.55 41.88
N PRO A 959 -21.37 -39.11 42.83
CA PRO A 959 -21.08 -37.68 43.05
C PRO A 959 -19.67 -37.31 43.63
N ARG A 960 -19.53 -36.08 44.18
CA ARG A 960 -18.32 -35.39 44.65
C ARG A 960 -18.16 -35.31 46.20
N GLU A 961 -16.91 -35.06 46.64
CA GLU A 961 -16.44 -34.15 47.71
C GLU A 961 -16.66 -34.37 49.24
N ALA A 962 -15.62 -33.95 50.00
CA ALA A 962 -15.55 -33.54 51.43
C ALA A 962 -15.69 -34.63 52.55
N SER A 963 -15.07 -34.55 53.75
CA SER A 963 -14.56 -33.38 54.50
C SER A 963 -13.65 -33.71 55.74
N VAL A 964 -13.06 -32.66 56.37
CA VAL A 964 -12.78 -32.50 57.85
C VAL A 964 -11.50 -33.09 58.56
N THR A 965 -10.45 -32.25 58.63
CA THR A 965 -9.61 -31.81 59.80
C THR A 965 -8.64 -32.71 60.65
N THR A 966 -7.63 -32.00 61.22
CA THR A 966 -6.68 -32.27 62.34
C THR A 966 -5.29 -32.86 62.00
N GLY A 967 -4.15 -32.38 62.55
CA GLY A 967 -3.89 -31.10 63.27
C GLY A 967 -2.51 -30.97 63.98
N GLY A 968 -1.78 -29.87 63.75
CA GLY A 968 -0.58 -29.43 64.54
C GLY A 968 0.81 -29.93 64.08
N ALA A 969 1.96 -29.31 64.44
CA ALA A 969 2.19 -28.00 65.06
C ALA A 969 3.69 -27.54 65.05
N GLY A 970 3.95 -26.21 64.94
CA GLY A 970 5.15 -25.49 65.42
C GLY A 970 6.32 -25.21 64.44
N ALA A 971 7.27 -24.29 64.70
CA ALA A 971 7.30 -23.10 65.57
C ALA A 971 8.59 -22.23 65.36
N GLY A 972 8.49 -20.89 65.45
CA GLY A 972 9.60 -19.90 65.45
C GLY A 972 9.52 -18.89 64.28
N ALA A 973 9.46 -17.54 64.43
CA ALA A 973 10.22 -16.55 65.23
C ALA A 973 11.56 -16.15 64.55
N LYS A 974 11.94 -14.86 64.40
CA LYS A 974 11.41 -13.57 64.93
C LYS A 974 11.91 -12.36 64.09
N GLU A 975 11.19 -11.22 64.14
CA GLU A 975 11.58 -9.77 64.11
C GLU A 975 12.84 -9.28 63.31
N ASP A 976 12.87 -8.09 62.68
CA ASP A 976 12.52 -6.74 63.20
C ASP A 976 12.02 -5.75 62.11
N ALA A 977 11.56 -4.52 62.47
CA ALA A 977 10.91 -3.55 61.57
C ALA A 977 11.02 -2.04 61.91
N VAL A 978 10.74 -1.18 60.91
CA VAL A 978 10.39 0.28 60.93
C VAL A 978 9.57 0.53 59.63
N GLN A 979 8.48 1.30 59.45
CA GLN A 979 7.72 2.40 60.12
C GLN A 979 7.82 3.81 59.48
N THR A 980 6.82 4.67 59.75
CA THR A 980 6.45 5.98 59.13
C THR A 980 5.92 5.88 57.68
N GLN A 981 4.64 6.03 57.32
CA GLN A 981 3.40 6.58 57.94
C GLN A 981 3.07 8.07 57.60
N ASP A 982 1.78 8.42 57.70
CA ASP A 982 1.10 9.74 57.54
C ASP A 982 0.74 10.09 56.07
N ASP A 983 -0.46 10.59 55.71
CA ASP A 983 -1.73 10.70 56.45
C ASP A 983 -2.95 10.90 55.50
N VAL A 984 -4.19 10.81 56.02
CA VAL A 984 -5.47 11.05 55.28
C VAL A 984 -6.47 11.86 56.13
N PRO A 985 -7.30 12.73 55.52
CA PRO A 985 -8.62 13.10 56.06
C PRO A 985 -9.79 12.73 55.14
N GLU A 986 -10.97 12.47 55.73
CA GLU A 986 -12.22 12.05 55.07
C GLU A 986 -13.28 13.20 55.00
N ASP A 987 -14.58 12.86 55.09
CA ASP A 987 -15.79 13.69 55.21
C ASP A 987 -16.38 14.31 53.91
N GLU A 988 -17.69 14.29 53.62
CA GLU A 988 -18.89 13.63 54.20
C GLU A 988 -19.85 13.32 53.01
N ALA A 989 -20.40 12.12 52.80
CA ALA A 989 -21.54 11.48 53.49
C ALA A 989 -22.94 12.08 53.20
N LEU A 990 -23.84 11.29 52.55
CA LEU A 990 -25.33 11.28 52.58
C LEU A 990 -25.87 10.55 51.31
N GLY A 991 -26.75 9.54 51.35
CA GLY A 991 -27.23 8.69 52.45
C GLY A 991 -28.71 8.30 52.37
N ALA A 992 -29.08 7.16 51.74
CA ALA A 992 -30.42 6.57 51.84
C ALA A 992 -30.48 5.04 51.56
N CYS A 993 -31.16 4.30 52.44
CA CYS A 993 -31.58 2.89 52.33
C CYS A 993 -32.96 2.82 51.59
N GLY A 994 -33.43 1.74 50.93
CA GLY A 994 -32.92 0.38 50.67
C GLY A 994 -34.09 -0.64 50.60
N VAL A 995 -33.80 -1.95 50.73
CA VAL A 995 -34.73 -3.09 50.95
C VAL A 995 -35.39 -3.77 49.71
N SER A 996 -35.36 -5.11 49.74
CA SER A 996 -36.13 -6.12 48.97
C SER A 996 -35.93 -6.21 47.45
N GLY A 997 -35.94 -7.44 46.95
CA GLY A 997 -36.04 -7.78 45.53
C GLY A 997 -36.91 -9.02 45.35
N GLU A 998 -37.28 -9.33 44.11
CA GLU A 998 -38.06 -10.51 43.74
C GLU A 998 -37.58 -11.05 42.37
N THR A 999 -37.73 -12.34 42.12
CA THR A 999 -37.23 -13.00 40.90
C THR A 999 -38.20 -12.84 39.73
N THR A 1000 -37.72 -12.33 38.60
CA THR A 1000 -38.43 -12.38 37.31
C THR A 1000 -37.74 -13.33 36.34
N THR A 1001 -38.53 -14.06 35.56
CA THR A 1001 -38.08 -14.99 34.51
C THR A 1001 -37.44 -14.26 33.32
N PRO A 1002 -36.65 -14.96 32.47
CA PRO A 1002 -36.19 -14.41 31.19
C PRO A 1002 -37.35 -13.88 30.34
N GLY A 1003 -37.10 -12.79 29.61
CA GLY A 1003 -38.06 -12.18 28.70
C GLY A 1003 -38.27 -13.00 27.43
N ALA A 1004 -39.31 -12.65 26.66
CA ALA A 1004 -39.63 -13.33 25.41
C ALA A 1004 -38.60 -13.10 24.27
N GLU A 1005 -37.61 -12.23 24.50
CA GLU A 1005 -36.59 -11.83 23.52
C GLU A 1005 -35.55 -12.94 23.29
N ASP A 1006 -35.09 -13.62 24.35
CA ASP A 1006 -34.16 -14.77 24.26
C ASP A 1006 -34.73 -15.93 23.43
N GLN A 1007 -36.05 -16.18 23.55
CA GLN A 1007 -36.73 -17.23 22.78
C GLN A 1007 -36.90 -16.86 21.30
N LEU A 1008 -37.01 -15.57 20.99
CA LEU A 1008 -37.17 -15.11 19.61
C LEU A 1008 -35.84 -15.23 18.84
N PHE A 1009 -34.72 -14.79 19.46
CA PHE A 1009 -33.39 -14.93 18.87
C PHE A 1009 -33.03 -16.39 18.57
N GLY A 1010 -33.30 -17.31 19.51
CA GLY A 1010 -33.04 -18.74 19.29
C GLY A 1010 -33.76 -19.32 18.07
N SER A 1011 -35.06 -19.02 17.89
CA SER A 1011 -35.84 -19.58 16.77
C SER A 1011 -35.45 -19.01 15.39
N LEU A 1012 -34.93 -17.79 15.33
CA LEU A 1012 -34.48 -17.17 14.08
C LEU A 1012 -33.18 -17.83 13.58
N GLN A 1013 -32.27 -18.18 14.49
CA GLN A 1013 -30.97 -18.76 14.12
C GLN A 1013 -31.09 -20.20 13.58
N GLU A 1014 -32.06 -20.99 14.07
CA GLU A 1014 -32.41 -22.30 13.48
C GLU A 1014 -33.05 -22.18 12.07
N THR A 1015 -33.61 -21.03 11.71
CA THR A 1015 -34.38 -20.86 10.46
C THR A 1015 -33.52 -20.45 9.26
N PHE A 1016 -32.45 -19.67 9.47
CA PHE A 1016 -31.67 -19.06 8.37
C PHE A 1016 -30.20 -19.50 8.27
N GLY A 1017 -29.65 -20.17 9.28
CA GLY A 1017 -28.28 -20.69 9.26
C GLY A 1017 -27.18 -19.61 9.44
N PRO A 1018 -25.90 -20.02 9.46
CA PRO A 1018 -24.78 -19.19 9.94
C PRO A 1018 -24.20 -18.20 8.91
N GLN A 1019 -24.99 -17.77 7.91
CA GLN A 1019 -24.54 -16.86 6.84
C GLN A 1019 -25.55 -15.75 6.52
N VAL A 1020 -26.22 -15.21 7.54
CA VAL A 1020 -27.08 -14.03 7.42
C VAL A 1020 -26.75 -13.04 8.53
N GLU A 1021 -26.03 -11.97 8.19
CA GLU A 1021 -25.93 -10.79 9.05
C GLU A 1021 -27.26 -10.04 9.03
N MET A 1022 -27.81 -9.75 10.22
CA MET A 1022 -29.02 -8.95 10.36
C MET A 1022 -28.68 -7.58 10.96
N HIS A 1023 -28.49 -6.59 10.10
CA HIS A 1023 -28.23 -5.21 10.50
C HIS A 1023 -29.48 -4.60 11.16
N ALA A 1024 -29.47 -4.49 12.50
CA ALA A 1024 -30.56 -3.88 13.25
C ALA A 1024 -30.44 -2.35 13.23
N VAL A 1025 -31.23 -1.68 12.38
CA VAL A 1025 -31.29 -0.21 12.34
C VAL A 1025 -32.00 0.31 13.59
N ILE A 1026 -31.24 0.88 14.53
CA ILE A 1026 -31.77 1.42 15.79
C ILE A 1026 -32.37 2.82 15.55
N PRO A 1027 -33.68 3.04 15.77
CA PRO A 1027 -34.28 4.36 15.62
C PRO A 1027 -33.82 5.33 16.72
N GLN A 1028 -33.60 6.60 16.38
CA GLN A 1028 -33.25 7.64 17.35
C GLN A 1028 -34.43 7.95 18.28
N PRO A 1029 -34.20 8.13 19.59
CA PRO A 1029 -35.27 8.34 20.56
C PRO A 1029 -35.89 9.75 20.51
N TRP A 1030 -35.20 10.72 19.89
CA TRP A 1030 -35.64 12.11 19.74
C TRP A 1030 -34.95 12.79 18.55
N CYS A 1031 -35.60 13.81 17.97
CA CYS A 1031 -34.98 14.76 17.06
C CYS A 1031 -35.67 16.14 17.18
N PRO A 1032 -35.00 17.26 16.82
CA PRO A 1032 -35.53 18.62 17.01
C PRO A 1032 -36.81 18.93 16.23
N HIS A 1033 -37.16 18.10 15.24
CA HIS A 1033 -38.35 18.30 14.42
C HIS A 1033 -39.64 17.70 15.03
N LEU A 1034 -39.53 16.87 16.07
CA LEU A 1034 -40.70 16.27 16.74
C LEU A 1034 -41.67 17.32 17.27
N ASP A 1035 -41.16 18.31 17.99
CA ASP A 1035 -41.96 19.32 18.69
C ASP A 1035 -42.47 20.44 17.75
N SER A 1036 -41.85 20.61 16.58
CA SER A 1036 -42.19 21.66 15.61
C SER A 1036 -43.08 21.20 14.46
N ASP A 1037 -43.12 19.90 14.16
CA ASP A 1037 -43.62 19.39 12.88
C ASP A 1037 -44.58 18.18 12.98
N VAL A 1038 -44.80 17.62 14.17
CA VAL A 1038 -45.87 16.62 14.36
C VAL A 1038 -47.20 17.34 14.66
N GLY A 1039 -48.15 17.20 13.74
CA GLY A 1039 -49.48 17.78 13.85
C GLY A 1039 -50.43 17.01 14.78
N PRO A 1040 -51.60 17.58 15.13
CA PRO A 1040 -52.63 16.88 15.87
C PRO A 1040 -53.35 15.86 14.96
N LEU A 1041 -53.44 14.61 15.42
CA LEU A 1041 -54.07 13.51 14.68
C LEU A 1041 -55.50 13.84 14.20
N PRO A 1042 -55.88 13.56 12.93
CA PRO A 1042 -57.22 13.85 12.43
C PRO A 1042 -58.30 13.09 13.21
N SER A 1043 -59.44 13.75 13.47
CA SER A 1043 -60.59 13.14 14.16
C SER A 1043 -61.26 11.99 13.38
N THR A 1044 -60.90 11.81 12.11
CA THR A 1044 -61.29 10.66 11.26
C THR A 1044 -60.37 9.45 11.43
N GLY A 1045 -59.27 9.57 12.17
CA GLY A 1045 -58.17 8.60 12.14
C GLY A 1045 -57.35 8.68 10.85
N LEU A 1046 -56.54 7.65 10.62
CA LEU A 1046 -55.74 7.46 9.41
C LEU A 1046 -56.33 6.33 8.57
N ASP A 1047 -56.26 6.44 7.26
CA ASP A 1047 -56.59 5.38 6.31
C ASP A 1047 -55.32 4.99 5.55
N VAL A 1048 -54.83 3.77 5.81
CA VAL A 1048 -53.59 3.23 5.20
C VAL A 1048 -53.79 2.76 3.76
N SER A 1049 -55.03 2.66 3.29
CA SER A 1049 -55.37 2.24 1.93
C SER A 1049 -55.40 3.40 0.92
N LEU A 1050 -55.25 4.64 1.39
CA LEU A 1050 -55.27 5.83 0.54
C LEU A 1050 -54.14 5.80 -0.50
N PRO A 1051 -54.42 6.09 -1.77
CA PRO A 1051 -53.40 6.21 -2.81
C PRO A 1051 -52.58 7.50 -2.64
N CYS A 1052 -51.40 7.53 -3.25
CA CYS A 1052 -50.60 8.73 -3.40
C CYS A 1052 -51.42 9.81 -4.12
N LYS A 1053 -51.53 10.99 -3.50
CA LYS A 1053 -52.36 12.08 -3.97
C LYS A 1053 -52.06 12.55 -5.40
N ASP A 1054 -50.80 12.44 -5.84
CA ASP A 1054 -50.35 13.00 -7.12
C ASP A 1054 -50.30 11.98 -8.25
N CYS A 1055 -49.80 10.76 -8.00
CA CYS A 1055 -49.66 9.71 -9.03
C CYS A 1055 -50.63 8.52 -8.90
N GLY A 1056 -51.37 8.40 -7.78
CA GLY A 1056 -52.36 7.34 -7.57
C GLY A 1056 -51.80 5.98 -7.14
N ASP A 1057 -50.48 5.85 -6.90
CA ASP A 1057 -49.86 4.59 -6.45
C ASP A 1057 -50.36 4.16 -5.05
N THR A 1058 -50.30 2.87 -4.74
CA THR A 1058 -50.79 2.26 -3.49
C THR A 1058 -49.79 1.30 -2.83
N ARG A 1059 -48.59 1.11 -3.40
CA ARG A 1059 -47.65 0.05 -3.01
C ARG A 1059 -46.87 0.37 -1.74
N GLU A 1060 -46.29 1.57 -1.69
CA GLU A 1060 -45.48 2.06 -0.57
C GLU A 1060 -45.82 3.53 -0.36
N ASN A 1061 -46.94 3.77 0.30
CA ASN A 1061 -47.40 5.11 0.64
C ASN A 1061 -46.99 5.48 2.07
N TRP A 1062 -46.73 6.76 2.23
CA TRP A 1062 -46.32 7.41 3.46
C TRP A 1062 -47.35 8.50 3.78
N VAL A 1063 -47.49 8.85 5.04
CA VAL A 1063 -48.32 9.98 5.49
C VAL A 1063 -47.45 11.04 6.15
N CYS A 1064 -47.67 12.30 5.77
CA CYS A 1064 -47.05 13.45 6.40
C CYS A 1064 -47.60 13.63 7.81
N LEU A 1065 -46.74 13.66 8.83
CA LEU A 1065 -47.18 13.76 10.23
C LEU A 1065 -47.60 15.18 10.62
N HIS A 1066 -47.27 16.20 9.82
CA HIS A 1066 -47.76 17.57 10.00
C HIS A 1066 -49.21 17.72 9.49
N CYS A 1067 -49.44 17.39 8.22
CA CYS A 1067 -50.68 17.74 7.52
C CYS A 1067 -51.52 16.55 7.03
N TYR A 1068 -51.10 15.32 7.35
CA TYR A 1068 -51.79 14.05 7.06
C TYR A 1068 -52.20 13.82 5.59
N GLN A 1069 -51.46 14.41 4.66
CA GLN A 1069 -51.54 14.09 3.24
C GLN A 1069 -50.74 12.82 2.95
N VAL A 1070 -51.24 12.00 2.04
CA VAL A 1070 -50.68 10.71 1.67
C VAL A 1070 -50.02 10.80 0.29
N TYR A 1071 -48.75 10.42 0.24
CA TYR A 1071 -47.91 10.44 -0.96
C TYR A 1071 -47.08 9.15 -1.02
N CYS A 1072 -46.60 8.77 -2.21
CA CYS A 1072 -45.73 7.61 -2.34
C CYS A 1072 -44.32 7.91 -1.82
N GLY A 1073 -43.65 6.87 -1.32
CA GLY A 1073 -42.33 6.94 -0.71
C GLY A 1073 -41.19 7.32 -1.65
N ARG A 1074 -40.00 7.48 -1.07
CA ARG A 1074 -38.78 7.83 -1.82
C ARG A 1074 -38.49 6.80 -2.93
N TYR A 1075 -38.73 5.51 -2.67
CA TYR A 1075 -38.48 4.41 -3.62
C TYR A 1075 -39.57 4.21 -4.70
N VAL A 1076 -40.53 5.13 -4.85
CA VAL A 1076 -41.67 4.97 -5.77
C VAL A 1076 -41.75 6.07 -6.83
N ASN A 1077 -41.96 7.33 -6.42
CA ASN A 1077 -41.88 8.53 -7.28
C ASN A 1077 -41.55 9.78 -6.42
N GLU A 1078 -40.96 9.62 -5.24
CA GLU A 1078 -40.51 10.70 -4.34
C GLU A 1078 -41.54 11.75 -3.88
N HIS A 1079 -42.83 11.63 -4.20
CA HIS A 1079 -43.82 12.67 -3.89
C HIS A 1079 -43.91 13.04 -2.40
N MET A 1080 -43.61 12.12 -1.47
CA MET A 1080 -43.51 12.46 -0.05
C MET A 1080 -42.27 13.32 0.29
N LEU A 1081 -41.12 13.03 -0.33
CA LEU A 1081 -39.91 13.83 -0.19
C LEU A 1081 -40.09 15.22 -0.80
N MET A 1082 -40.65 15.29 -2.03
CA MET A 1082 -41.02 16.54 -2.68
C MET A 1082 -42.01 17.35 -1.85
N HIS A 1083 -43.04 16.71 -1.29
CA HIS A 1083 -43.95 17.35 -0.34
C HIS A 1083 -43.20 17.94 0.86
N GLY A 1084 -42.31 17.17 1.49
CA GLY A 1084 -41.55 17.63 2.66
C GLY A 1084 -40.62 18.80 2.34
N LEU A 1085 -39.96 18.79 1.18
CA LEU A 1085 -39.09 19.88 0.72
C LEU A 1085 -39.90 21.16 0.36
N GLU A 1086 -41.04 21.03 -0.32
CA GLU A 1086 -41.87 22.17 -0.73
C GLU A 1086 -42.65 22.81 0.42
N SER A 1087 -43.02 22.03 1.45
CA SER A 1087 -43.83 22.49 2.59
C SER A 1087 -43.06 22.65 3.91
N SER A 1088 -41.81 22.20 3.97
CA SER A 1088 -41.02 22.06 5.19
C SER A 1088 -41.61 21.09 6.23
N HIS A 1089 -42.48 20.15 5.81
CA HIS A 1089 -42.93 19.04 6.65
C HIS A 1089 -41.93 17.88 6.58
N LEU A 1090 -41.09 17.75 7.60
CA LEU A 1090 -39.94 16.85 7.65
C LEU A 1090 -40.27 15.50 8.32
N MET A 1091 -41.32 15.43 9.13
CA MET A 1091 -41.76 14.25 9.86
C MET A 1091 -42.80 13.45 9.07
N VAL A 1092 -42.51 12.17 8.82
CA VAL A 1092 -43.37 11.27 8.02
C VAL A 1092 -43.47 9.88 8.64
N LEU A 1093 -44.56 9.17 8.34
CA LEU A 1093 -44.83 7.79 8.77
C LEU A 1093 -45.10 6.91 7.55
N SER A 1094 -44.36 5.82 7.40
CA SER A 1094 -44.60 4.83 6.34
C SER A 1094 -45.82 3.97 6.67
N TYR A 1095 -46.68 3.70 5.68
CA TYR A 1095 -47.77 2.72 5.84
C TYR A 1095 -47.33 1.28 5.52
N ALA A 1096 -46.11 1.06 5.01
CA ALA A 1096 -45.59 -0.28 4.70
C ALA A 1096 -45.24 -1.07 5.98
N ASP A 1097 -44.62 -0.42 6.95
CA ASP A 1097 -44.01 -1.01 8.15
C ASP A 1097 -44.31 -0.24 9.45
N LEU A 1098 -44.93 0.96 9.37
CA LEU A 1098 -45.19 1.88 10.49
C LEU A 1098 -43.93 2.46 11.14
N SER A 1099 -42.79 2.44 10.44
CA SER A 1099 -41.62 3.24 10.79
C SER A 1099 -41.89 4.72 10.52
N ALA A 1100 -41.22 5.59 11.28
CA ALA A 1100 -41.33 7.04 11.12
C ALA A 1100 -39.94 7.62 10.83
N TRP A 1101 -39.87 8.56 9.89
CA TRP A 1101 -38.64 9.18 9.42
C TRP A 1101 -38.67 10.68 9.65
N CYS A 1102 -37.48 11.27 9.81
CA CYS A 1102 -37.27 12.71 9.81
C CYS A 1102 -36.34 13.11 8.65
N TYR A 1103 -36.86 13.73 7.60
CA TYR A 1103 -36.06 14.18 6.45
C TYR A 1103 -35.00 15.23 6.85
N GLY A 1104 -35.25 16.02 7.89
CA GLY A 1104 -34.30 17.03 8.39
C GLY A 1104 -33.17 16.48 9.27
N CYS A 1105 -33.20 15.20 9.63
CA CYS A 1105 -32.17 14.51 10.42
C CYS A 1105 -31.67 13.23 9.72
N ASP A 1106 -32.20 12.95 8.53
CA ASP A 1106 -32.15 11.69 7.77
C ASP A 1106 -32.02 10.42 8.61
N ALA A 1107 -32.97 10.23 9.54
CA ALA A 1107 -32.99 9.11 10.47
C ALA A 1107 -34.42 8.59 10.77
N TYR A 1108 -34.52 7.31 11.11
CA TYR A 1108 -35.71 6.73 11.75
C TYR A 1108 -35.86 7.24 13.18
N ILE A 1109 -37.09 7.59 13.56
CA ILE A 1109 -37.42 8.13 14.89
C ILE A 1109 -38.41 7.22 15.63
N HIS A 1110 -38.11 6.92 16.90
CA HIS A 1110 -39.03 6.29 17.82
C HIS A 1110 -39.20 7.17 19.07
N ASN A 1111 -40.32 7.87 19.18
CA ASN A 1111 -40.63 8.74 20.31
C ASN A 1111 -42.11 8.62 20.70
N GLU A 1112 -42.45 8.87 21.98
CA GLU A 1112 -43.81 8.80 22.50
C GLU A 1112 -44.81 9.70 21.75
N ILE A 1113 -44.35 10.88 21.28
CA ILE A 1113 -45.14 11.82 20.47
C ILE A 1113 -45.72 11.16 19.20
N LEU A 1114 -45.05 10.12 18.68
CA LEU A 1114 -45.45 9.41 17.47
C LEU A 1114 -46.42 8.24 17.72
N ILE A 1115 -46.57 7.79 18.97
CA ILE A 1115 -47.42 6.64 19.33
C ILE A 1115 -48.89 6.82 18.91
N PRO A 1116 -49.54 8.00 19.07
CA PRO A 1116 -50.93 8.18 18.62
C PRO A 1116 -51.11 7.96 17.11
N ALA A 1117 -50.17 8.45 16.28
CA ALA A 1117 -50.21 8.24 14.84
C ALA A 1117 -49.89 6.79 14.46
N LYS A 1118 -48.88 6.18 15.07
CA LYS A 1118 -48.53 4.75 14.86
C LYS A 1118 -49.69 3.83 15.25
N ARG A 1119 -50.36 4.05 16.39
CA ARG A 1119 -51.54 3.27 16.80
C ARG A 1119 -52.75 3.50 15.90
N ALA A 1120 -52.96 4.71 15.38
CA ALA A 1120 -54.03 4.98 14.41
C ALA A 1120 -53.79 4.26 13.08
N ALA A 1121 -52.56 4.29 12.54
CA ALA A 1121 -52.19 3.55 11.34
C ALA A 1121 -52.25 2.03 11.57
N HIS A 1122 -51.82 1.52 12.73
CA HIS A 1122 -51.94 0.10 13.09
C HIS A 1122 -53.40 -0.36 13.16
N LEU A 1123 -54.28 0.39 13.82
CA LEU A 1123 -55.71 0.07 13.92
C LEU A 1123 -56.38 0.05 12.54
N SER A 1124 -55.99 0.99 11.67
CA SER A 1124 -56.43 1.06 10.28
C SER A 1124 -55.93 -0.13 9.45
N LYS A 1125 -54.68 -0.54 9.62
CA LYS A 1125 -54.02 -1.61 8.84
C LYS A 1125 -54.40 -3.03 9.28
N PHE A 1126 -54.56 -3.25 10.57
CA PHE A 1126 -54.69 -4.60 11.16
C PHE A 1126 -56.01 -4.83 11.91
N GLY A 1127 -56.88 -3.81 12.03
CA GLY A 1127 -58.18 -3.92 12.71
C GLY A 1127 -58.10 -4.04 14.24
N THR A 1128 -56.90 -3.98 14.81
CA THR A 1128 -56.63 -4.08 16.26
C THR A 1128 -55.78 -2.92 16.75
N PRO A 1129 -55.94 -2.45 18.01
CA PRO A 1129 -55.01 -1.50 18.61
C PRO A 1129 -53.62 -2.14 18.72
N GLY A 1130 -52.62 -1.50 18.13
CA GLY A 1130 -51.21 -1.88 18.33
C GLY A 1130 -50.77 -1.53 19.75
N VAL A 1131 -49.88 -2.37 20.30
CA VAL A 1131 -49.20 -2.13 21.58
C VAL A 1131 -48.36 -0.87 21.47
#